data_AF-A0A3B9KP57-F1
#
_entry.id   AF-A0A3B9KP57-F1
#
_cell.length_a   1.000
_cell.length_b   1.000
_cell.length_c   1.000
_cell.angle_alpha   90.00
_cell.angle_beta   90.00
_cell.angle_gamma   90.00
#
_symmetry.space_group_name_H-M   'P 1'
#
loop_
_entity.id
_entity.type
_entity.pdbx_description
1 polymer ?
#
loop_
_entity_poly.entity_id
_entity_poly.type
_entity_poly.pdbx_seq_one_letter_code
_entity_poly.pdbx_strand_id
1 'polypeptide(L)'
;MKKALIFGFIFILIVCVENVMAEKYAILISAGKATKDNEFSNSEYWCDLFLAYEDLVLKEGFSHDDIYVCYGDGQSYSSGLNRYKLSLHGWPNIVDYDNKKSTIESVFQTIGNVSTDNDHIVIRWVVGHGTDSYNGSPSADGYAAYIENRGYWIPESDLINYVNNITNYKRRLIFWMTCHAGCIKDGTERLDNNKSLVITSCKWDEGSGAIDKDVVHAEYNWWITGYLYGEAPKVGGTEYLDADDNSDTHISMTELYDHTKADVKKSHVQIGGYDQKRVYTKVNGLLLMTNSGSLAHNELWYEQHSLIGDVTIPSSITLTILSDATVNLNSYAITTTDGTITVESGATINPSNSHTRLITGSAIKGIYSTISSAMSAATSGQSIEVYGSHTLAANLTVPSGVTLTFKNGSDITLDSHTIQKGSGSLFVESNVNFTPDIRLMSGSTVLGLYTSLDAAYGDGSDVEIRGTHTFTDYYTVSSGRILRAESGSELRFPPGKYLNVYGTLHGNQADFTSTSGTWGGIRYRSAGSGTLDHCTMNHATYGIRSTSTSTSLHFTHNTISGCSYGIYCSSSSPEIRDNAVSNCSSYGVYLYNSSAELESNRISGSKVYLNNSDASLENNLITGAYGNEAVYFYASSPELYYNTISTENAFWALHATNGSDPVFGGPYTGNGTNYGYNALSTGFQSDGVICASNGSVPWLGYGGYGAGYYGYGGNAILGGGLYPAAAMDATSCIFADWCWWGQTPAPLCYGDVTTYDPLSSDPGTGSTLSKSSPEPVMASHPEEKPADGEAKALWEFAMSAVWEKNYTGALDDFQTLIRLYPASTYAYRALSMSVRLCREQKTRDMITYLDELLTGVEDKTLRAVIKSRKVSEYRRMKEPEQAIALSREILAENPETIHETTALFDLFNLYQKDLADSVQAEYYLTELKTRYPEDELTGIARIDWGEDPEKVVIGKRTLPGQEEELLPEVFILGSAYPNPFNPVTRLTYSLPDAGDLVFEVVDITGRIVDRITFSN
;
A
#
# COMPACT_ATOMS: atom_id res chain seq x y z
N MET A 1 -11.79 -63.31 -12.60
CA MET A 1 -11.06 -62.92 -13.83
C MET A 1 -10.40 -61.55 -13.59
N LYS A 2 -9.07 -61.52 -13.62
CA LYS A 2 -8.16 -60.40 -13.98
C LYS A 2 -8.20 -59.05 -13.21
N LYS A 3 -7.04 -58.76 -12.57
CA LYS A 3 -6.18 -57.54 -12.62
C LYS A 3 -6.72 -56.25 -11.94
N ALA A 4 -5.95 -55.45 -11.19
CA ALA A 4 -4.54 -55.46 -10.80
C ALA A 4 -4.33 -54.58 -9.55
N LEU A 5 -3.35 -54.97 -8.71
CA LEU A 5 -2.70 -54.16 -7.67
C LEU A 5 -1.95 -52.96 -8.29
N ILE A 6 -2.03 -51.79 -7.66
CA ILE A 6 -0.88 -50.87 -7.46
C ILE A 6 -1.07 -50.20 -6.08
N PHE A 7 -0.36 -50.72 -5.06
CA PHE A 7 -0.05 -49.98 -3.83
C PHE A 7 1.38 -49.46 -4.00
N GLY A 8 1.52 -48.18 -4.32
CA GLY A 8 2.81 -47.50 -4.34
C GLY A 8 3.21 -47.13 -2.93
N PHE A 9 4.06 -47.95 -2.31
CA PHE A 9 4.85 -47.57 -1.15
C PHE A 9 5.72 -46.36 -1.54
N ILE A 10 5.51 -45.23 -0.88
CA ILE A 10 6.49 -44.13 -0.89
C ILE A 10 7.70 -44.63 -0.10
N PHE A 11 8.71 -45.11 -0.83
CA PHE A 11 10.07 -45.27 -0.32
C PHE A 11 10.53 -43.88 0.11
N ILE A 12 10.58 -43.64 1.42
CA ILE A 12 11.46 -42.62 1.98
C ILE A 12 12.86 -43.09 1.62
N LEU A 13 13.44 -42.46 0.60
CA LEU A 13 14.87 -42.56 0.33
C LEU A 13 15.56 -41.91 1.52
N ILE A 14 15.84 -42.70 2.57
CA ILE A 14 16.90 -42.40 3.50
C ILE A 14 18.16 -42.46 2.64
N VAL A 15 18.53 -41.33 2.04
CA VAL A 15 19.92 -41.09 1.70
C VAL A 15 20.60 -41.08 3.06
N CYS A 16 21.11 -42.24 3.47
CA CYS A 16 22.30 -42.25 4.31
C CYS A 16 23.31 -41.46 3.49
N VAL A 17 23.38 -40.15 3.73
CA VAL A 17 24.61 -39.42 3.51
C VAL A 17 25.54 -40.09 4.51
N GLU A 18 26.20 -41.16 4.07
CA GLU A 18 27.46 -41.52 4.66
C GLU A 18 28.23 -40.20 4.64
N ASN A 19 28.53 -39.69 5.84
CA ASN A 19 29.49 -38.61 5.97
C ASN A 19 30.76 -39.15 5.31
N VAL A 20 30.96 -38.83 4.04
CA VAL A 20 32.24 -39.02 3.38
C VAL A 20 33.17 -38.12 4.18
N MET A 21 33.93 -38.74 5.07
CA MET A 21 34.96 -38.05 5.84
C MET A 21 35.85 -37.35 4.83
N ALA A 22 36.14 -36.06 5.03
CA ALA A 22 37.00 -35.31 4.14
C ALA A 22 38.34 -36.05 3.94
N GLU A 23 38.69 -36.35 2.70
CA GLU A 23 39.96 -36.96 2.34
C GLU A 23 41.01 -35.86 2.12
N LYS A 24 42.30 -36.23 2.21
CA LYS A 24 43.43 -35.32 1.97
C LYS A 24 44.27 -35.86 0.82
N TYR A 25 44.41 -35.11 -0.27
CA TYR A 25 45.26 -35.50 -1.39
C TYR A 25 46.52 -34.64 -1.48
N ALA A 26 47.65 -35.26 -1.79
CA ALA A 26 48.92 -34.57 -1.97
C ALA A 26 49.57 -34.88 -3.32
N ILE A 27 50.16 -33.87 -3.95
CA ILE A 27 50.99 -34.00 -5.16
C ILE A 27 52.40 -33.55 -4.82
N LEU A 28 53.39 -34.44 -4.96
CA LEU A 28 54.81 -34.10 -4.82
C LEU A 28 55.51 -34.21 -6.16
N ILE A 29 56.18 -33.13 -6.58
CA ILE A 29 56.92 -33.07 -7.85
C ILE A 29 58.37 -32.73 -7.56
N SER A 30 59.27 -33.60 -8.00
CA SER A 30 60.71 -33.34 -8.01
C SER A 30 61.23 -33.40 -9.45
N ALA A 31 61.73 -32.27 -9.93
CA ALA A 31 61.91 -32.01 -11.36
C ALA A 31 63.15 -32.67 -11.97
N GLY A 32 63.97 -33.34 -11.16
CA GLY A 32 65.19 -34.01 -11.58
C GLY A 32 65.25 -35.48 -11.16
N LYS A 33 66.45 -36.05 -11.25
CA LYS A 33 66.74 -37.42 -10.82
C LYS A 33 68.09 -37.44 -10.12
N ALA A 34 68.11 -37.83 -8.85
CA ALA A 34 69.35 -38.13 -8.15
C ALA A 34 70.04 -39.33 -8.80
N THR A 35 71.33 -39.17 -9.06
CA THR A 35 72.20 -40.22 -9.59
C THR A 35 73.27 -40.62 -8.57
N LYS A 36 73.64 -39.72 -7.65
CA LYS A 36 74.59 -39.97 -6.55
C LYS A 36 74.17 -39.20 -5.29
N ASP A 37 74.52 -39.76 -4.13
CA ASP A 37 74.42 -39.05 -2.85
C ASP A 37 75.51 -37.96 -2.74
N ASN A 38 75.23 -36.90 -1.98
CA ASN A 38 76.14 -35.78 -1.69
C ASN A 38 76.66 -35.03 -2.93
N GLU A 39 75.97 -35.12 -4.06
CA GLU A 39 76.29 -34.34 -5.26
C GLU A 39 75.47 -33.04 -5.24
N PHE A 40 76.16 -31.91 -5.26
CA PHE A 40 75.54 -30.57 -5.26
C PHE A 40 74.64 -30.40 -6.48
N SER A 41 73.43 -29.89 -6.28
CA SER A 41 72.39 -29.76 -7.33
C SER A 41 71.99 -31.09 -7.99
N ASN A 42 72.17 -32.23 -7.32
CA ASN A 42 71.68 -33.52 -7.78
C ASN A 42 71.07 -34.37 -6.66
N SER A 43 71.68 -34.39 -5.48
CA SER A 43 71.20 -35.15 -4.32
C SER A 43 69.94 -34.57 -3.68
N GLU A 44 69.73 -33.26 -3.80
CA GLU A 44 68.54 -32.55 -3.30
C GLU A 44 67.23 -33.08 -3.91
N TYR A 45 67.23 -33.51 -5.17
CA TYR A 45 66.05 -34.09 -5.85
C TYR A 45 65.44 -35.28 -5.11
N TRP A 46 66.26 -36.08 -4.43
CA TRP A 46 65.79 -37.20 -3.62
C TRP A 46 65.62 -36.83 -2.16
N CYS A 47 66.60 -36.13 -1.57
CA CYS A 47 66.59 -35.88 -0.13
C CYS A 47 65.44 -34.95 0.29
N ASP A 48 65.14 -33.91 -0.50
CA ASP A 48 64.02 -33.01 -0.22
C ASP A 48 62.66 -33.67 -0.48
N LEU A 49 62.57 -34.50 -1.53
CA LEU A 49 61.38 -35.30 -1.81
C LEU A 49 61.08 -36.27 -0.67
N PHE A 50 62.12 -36.93 -0.15
CA PHE A 50 62.00 -37.84 0.97
C PHE A 50 61.44 -37.13 2.21
N LEU A 51 61.98 -35.95 2.56
CA LEU A 51 61.51 -35.18 3.72
C LEU A 51 60.07 -34.69 3.54
N ALA A 52 59.72 -34.18 2.35
CA ALA A 52 58.35 -33.73 2.07
C ALA A 52 57.33 -34.88 2.15
N TYR A 53 57.71 -36.08 1.70
CA TYR A 53 56.87 -37.27 1.80
C TYR A 53 56.71 -37.74 3.26
N GLU A 54 57.81 -37.80 3.99
CA GLU A 54 57.83 -38.21 5.40
C GLU A 54 56.97 -37.28 6.26
N ASP A 55 57.04 -35.98 6.03
CA ASP A 55 56.19 -34.98 6.68
C ASP A 55 54.70 -35.25 6.48
N LEU A 56 54.30 -35.51 5.23
CA LEU A 56 52.91 -35.80 4.92
C LEU A 56 52.40 -37.06 5.63
N VAL A 57 53.19 -38.14 5.64
CA VAL A 57 52.78 -39.42 6.23
C VAL A 57 52.84 -39.40 7.75
N LEU A 58 53.97 -38.99 8.33
CA LEU A 58 54.24 -39.14 9.75
C LEU A 58 53.66 -38.00 10.59
N LYS A 59 53.49 -36.80 10.02
CA LYS A 59 53.06 -35.62 10.77
C LYS A 59 51.70 -35.09 10.38
N GLU A 60 51.44 -34.97 9.08
CA GLU A 60 50.16 -34.46 8.56
C GLU A 60 49.08 -35.55 8.42
N GLY A 61 49.47 -36.82 8.60
CA GLY A 61 48.57 -37.98 8.65
C GLY A 61 47.96 -38.39 7.32
N PHE A 62 48.66 -38.15 6.20
CA PHE A 62 48.25 -38.62 4.88
C PHE A 62 48.45 -40.14 4.75
N SER A 63 47.49 -40.81 4.10
CA SER A 63 47.68 -42.19 3.65
C SER A 63 48.67 -42.24 2.50
N HIS A 64 49.43 -43.33 2.39
CA HIS A 64 50.31 -43.57 1.25
C HIS A 64 49.55 -43.53 -0.09
N ASP A 65 48.30 -44.02 -0.11
CA ASP A 65 47.48 -44.08 -1.32
C ASP A 65 46.97 -42.70 -1.79
N ASP A 66 47.08 -41.67 -0.94
CA ASP A 66 46.59 -40.31 -1.23
C ASP A 66 47.73 -39.32 -1.56
N ILE A 67 48.98 -39.80 -1.59
CA ILE A 67 50.16 -39.01 -1.95
C ILE A 67 50.66 -39.46 -3.31
N TYR A 68 50.60 -38.57 -4.30
CA TYR A 68 50.97 -38.84 -5.68
C TYR A 68 52.34 -38.22 -5.98
N VAL A 69 53.35 -39.07 -6.18
CA VAL A 69 54.74 -38.62 -6.30
C VAL A 69 55.29 -38.77 -7.74
N CYS A 70 55.68 -37.65 -8.33
CA CYS A 70 56.32 -37.56 -9.65
C CYS A 70 57.83 -37.32 -9.51
N TYR A 71 58.65 -38.31 -9.89
CA TYR A 71 60.11 -38.23 -9.73
C TYR A 71 60.88 -39.00 -10.82
N GLY A 72 61.89 -38.36 -11.41
CA GLY A 72 62.85 -38.99 -12.33
C GLY A 72 62.24 -39.89 -13.41
N ASP A 73 62.56 -41.18 -13.35
CA ASP A 73 62.04 -42.21 -14.27
C ASP A 73 60.88 -43.04 -13.70
N GLY A 74 60.22 -42.54 -12.66
CA GLY A 74 59.13 -43.24 -11.97
C GLY A 74 59.61 -44.37 -11.06
N GLN A 75 60.85 -44.26 -10.56
CA GLN A 75 61.47 -45.24 -9.67
C GLN A 75 62.17 -44.51 -8.52
N SER A 76 61.94 -44.99 -7.30
CA SER A 76 62.63 -44.50 -6.10
C SER A 76 64.15 -44.62 -6.22
N TYR A 77 64.88 -43.64 -5.68
CA TYR A 77 66.34 -43.67 -5.66
C TYR A 77 66.85 -44.48 -4.46
N SER A 78 67.81 -45.37 -4.69
CA SER A 78 68.43 -46.17 -3.64
C SER A 78 69.59 -45.42 -3.00
N SER A 79 69.29 -44.49 -2.09
CA SER A 79 70.32 -43.76 -1.35
C SER A 79 71.18 -44.67 -0.46
N GLY A 80 72.49 -44.42 -0.47
CA GLY A 80 73.46 -44.98 0.47
C GLY A 80 73.42 -44.33 1.85
N LEU A 81 72.81 -43.15 1.98
CA LEU A 81 72.65 -42.41 3.23
C LEU A 81 71.53 -43.02 4.07
N ASN A 82 71.82 -43.40 5.31
CA ASN A 82 70.84 -44.07 6.17
C ASN A 82 69.57 -43.24 6.42
N ARG A 83 69.67 -41.90 6.53
CA ARG A 83 68.52 -41.02 6.76
C ARG A 83 67.46 -41.09 5.66
N TYR A 84 67.91 -41.22 4.41
CA TYR A 84 67.09 -41.13 3.18
C TYR A 84 66.85 -42.50 2.52
N LYS A 85 67.13 -43.58 3.26
CA LYS A 85 66.99 -44.96 2.79
C LYS A 85 65.63 -45.52 3.17
N LEU A 86 64.77 -45.70 2.17
CA LEU A 86 63.39 -46.19 2.34
C LEU A 86 63.25 -47.44 3.22
N SER A 87 64.17 -48.40 3.09
CA SER A 87 64.11 -49.65 3.86
C SER A 87 64.25 -49.47 5.38
N LEU A 88 64.84 -48.37 5.85
CA LEU A 88 64.93 -48.06 7.28
C LEU A 88 63.65 -47.42 7.84
N HIS A 89 62.76 -46.95 6.96
CA HIS A 89 61.46 -46.36 7.29
C HIS A 89 60.29 -47.32 7.05
N GLY A 90 60.57 -48.53 6.58
CA GLY A 90 59.54 -49.53 6.28
C GLY A 90 58.76 -49.26 4.99
N TRP A 91 59.20 -48.32 4.16
CA TRP A 91 58.54 -47.99 2.90
C TRP A 91 59.14 -48.79 1.74
N PRO A 92 58.35 -49.59 1.00
CA PRO A 92 58.86 -50.35 -0.14
C PRO A 92 59.14 -49.45 -1.36
N ASN A 93 58.38 -48.37 -1.51
CA ASN A 93 58.47 -47.38 -2.59
C ASN A 93 57.68 -46.13 -2.18
N ILE A 94 58.11 -44.94 -2.63
CA ILE A 94 57.36 -43.68 -2.45
C ILE A 94 57.13 -42.92 -3.76
N VAL A 95 57.59 -43.46 -4.91
CA VAL A 95 57.48 -42.81 -6.22
C VAL A 95 56.46 -43.55 -7.07
N ASP A 96 55.41 -42.87 -7.50
CA ASP A 96 54.32 -43.48 -8.26
C ASP A 96 54.50 -43.26 -9.77
N TYR A 97 55.07 -42.12 -10.15
CA TYR A 97 55.06 -41.64 -11.53
C TYR A 97 56.42 -41.08 -11.97
N ASP A 98 56.70 -41.17 -13.28
CA ASP A 98 57.81 -40.43 -13.88
C ASP A 98 57.50 -38.92 -13.92
N ASN A 99 58.52 -38.08 -13.93
CA ASN A 99 58.34 -36.62 -13.93
C ASN A 99 58.12 -36.03 -15.34
N LYS A 100 57.57 -36.81 -16.28
CA LYS A 100 57.25 -36.26 -17.61
C LYS A 100 56.08 -35.29 -17.50
N LYS A 101 56.09 -34.22 -18.29
CA LYS A 101 55.01 -33.24 -18.42
C LYS A 101 53.63 -33.90 -18.56
N SER A 102 53.49 -34.87 -19.47
CA SER A 102 52.23 -35.59 -19.69
C SER A 102 51.78 -36.40 -18.46
N THR A 103 52.72 -36.95 -17.71
CA THR A 103 52.44 -37.76 -16.53
C THR A 103 52.04 -36.87 -15.36
N ILE A 104 52.76 -35.77 -15.14
CA ILE A 104 52.41 -34.73 -14.17
C ILE A 104 50.99 -34.22 -14.45
N GLU A 105 50.69 -33.84 -15.69
CA GLU A 105 49.34 -33.42 -16.10
C GLU A 105 48.27 -34.47 -15.77
N SER A 106 48.56 -35.76 -16.04
CA SER A 106 47.64 -36.86 -15.75
C SER A 106 47.38 -37.05 -14.25
N VAL A 107 48.38 -36.78 -13.39
CA VAL A 107 48.22 -36.83 -11.93
C VAL A 107 47.28 -35.73 -11.44
N PHE A 108 47.45 -34.49 -11.91
CA PHE A 108 46.52 -33.40 -11.59
C PHE A 108 45.09 -33.69 -12.07
N GLN A 109 44.93 -34.26 -13.27
CA GLN A 109 43.63 -34.69 -13.78
C GLN A 109 43.03 -35.81 -12.94
N THR A 110 43.84 -36.78 -12.48
CA THR A 110 43.38 -37.88 -11.64
C THR A 110 42.79 -37.35 -10.34
N ILE A 111 43.51 -36.46 -9.66
CA ILE A 111 43.04 -35.84 -8.42
C ILE A 111 41.80 -34.98 -8.66
N GLY A 112 41.79 -34.17 -9.73
CA GLY A 112 40.64 -33.35 -10.08
C GLY A 112 39.35 -34.16 -10.38
N ASN A 113 39.49 -35.43 -10.77
CA ASN A 113 38.36 -36.33 -11.00
C ASN A 113 37.84 -37.03 -9.74
N VAL A 114 38.67 -37.16 -8.69
CA VAL A 114 38.29 -37.87 -7.45
C VAL A 114 37.98 -36.92 -6.29
N SER A 115 38.52 -35.70 -6.30
CA SER A 115 38.31 -34.73 -5.23
C SER A 115 36.88 -34.16 -5.21
N THR A 116 36.41 -33.86 -4.00
CA THR A 116 35.10 -33.30 -3.68
C THR A 116 35.24 -31.95 -2.98
N ASP A 117 34.14 -31.19 -2.86
CA ASP A 117 34.13 -29.89 -2.17
C ASP A 117 34.51 -29.94 -0.68
N ASN A 118 34.59 -31.13 -0.09
CA ASN A 118 34.99 -31.33 1.30
C ASN A 118 36.49 -31.62 1.48
N ASP A 119 37.22 -31.94 0.41
CA ASP A 119 38.59 -32.46 0.50
C ASP A 119 39.65 -31.36 0.58
N HIS A 120 40.80 -31.70 1.17
CA HIS A 120 41.95 -30.80 1.27
C HIS A 120 43.06 -31.22 0.31
N ILE A 121 43.59 -30.28 -0.47
CA ILE A 121 44.61 -30.55 -1.49
C ILE A 121 45.93 -29.88 -1.11
N VAL A 122 47.02 -30.63 -1.14
CA VAL A 122 48.39 -30.12 -0.96
C VAL A 122 49.19 -30.35 -2.23
N ILE A 123 49.80 -29.31 -2.78
CA ILE A 123 50.68 -29.41 -3.96
C ILE A 123 52.05 -28.92 -3.54
N ARG A 124 53.08 -29.76 -3.70
CA ARG A 124 54.48 -29.37 -3.48
C ARG A 124 55.28 -29.58 -4.76
N TRP A 125 55.71 -28.48 -5.35
CA TRP A 125 56.87 -28.51 -6.24
C TRP A 125 58.12 -28.50 -5.36
N VAL A 126 58.57 -29.69 -4.99
CA VAL A 126 59.54 -29.89 -3.91
C VAL A 126 60.90 -29.30 -4.25
N VAL A 127 61.36 -29.56 -5.48
CA VAL A 127 62.66 -29.05 -5.95
C VAL A 127 62.75 -29.07 -7.48
N GLY A 128 63.32 -28.01 -8.04
CA GLY A 128 63.61 -27.88 -9.46
C GLY A 128 64.19 -26.51 -9.83
N HIS A 129 64.45 -26.31 -11.11
CA HIS A 129 64.90 -25.02 -11.65
C HIS A 129 63.74 -24.27 -12.32
N GLY A 130 63.84 -22.95 -12.35
CA GLY A 130 62.88 -22.07 -12.99
C GLY A 130 63.57 -20.93 -13.74
N THR A 131 62.86 -20.27 -14.65
CA THR A 131 63.31 -19.07 -15.36
C THR A 131 62.16 -18.07 -15.39
N ASP A 132 62.45 -16.77 -15.42
CA ASP A 132 61.52 -15.67 -15.69
C ASP A 132 61.54 -15.21 -17.16
N SER A 133 62.33 -15.89 -18.00
CA SER A 133 62.68 -15.43 -19.35
C SER A 133 62.24 -16.40 -20.44
N TYR A 134 61.30 -17.31 -20.16
CA TYR A 134 60.81 -18.31 -21.12
C TYR A 134 60.25 -17.66 -22.40
N ASN A 135 59.63 -16.49 -22.25
CA ASN A 135 59.05 -15.70 -23.35
C ASN A 135 60.07 -14.78 -24.05
N GLY A 136 61.37 -14.96 -23.81
CA GLY A 136 62.47 -14.25 -24.49
C GLY A 136 62.98 -12.99 -23.79
N SER A 137 62.39 -12.59 -22.66
CA SER A 137 62.89 -11.51 -21.79
C SER A 137 62.39 -11.71 -20.35
N PRO A 138 63.16 -11.31 -19.32
CA PRO A 138 62.73 -11.37 -17.91
C PRO A 138 61.39 -10.66 -17.68
N SER A 139 60.38 -11.38 -17.20
CA SER A 139 59.10 -10.80 -16.77
C SER A 139 58.38 -11.70 -15.76
N ALA A 140 57.44 -11.11 -15.02
CA ALA A 140 56.55 -11.87 -14.14
C ALA A 140 55.68 -12.90 -14.90
N ASP A 141 55.53 -12.76 -16.21
CA ASP A 141 54.78 -13.67 -17.11
C ASP A 141 55.69 -14.66 -17.86
N GLY A 142 57.01 -14.57 -17.66
CA GLY A 142 57.99 -15.36 -18.40
C GLY A 142 58.35 -16.67 -17.71
N TYR A 143 57.51 -17.17 -16.81
CA TYR A 143 57.84 -18.31 -15.99
C TYR A 143 57.78 -19.65 -16.71
N ALA A 144 58.77 -20.48 -16.44
CA ALA A 144 58.72 -21.90 -16.77
C ALA A 144 59.55 -22.71 -15.77
N ALA A 145 59.10 -23.92 -15.46
CA ALA A 145 59.83 -24.88 -14.62
C ALA A 145 60.58 -25.90 -15.50
N TYR A 146 61.83 -26.19 -15.16
CA TYR A 146 62.69 -27.10 -15.93
C TYR A 146 62.62 -28.53 -15.40
N ILE A 147 62.34 -29.49 -16.28
CA ILE A 147 62.45 -30.92 -15.98
C ILE A 147 63.86 -31.39 -16.37
N GLU A 148 64.79 -31.36 -15.42
CA GLU A 148 66.23 -31.43 -15.69
C GLU A 148 66.66 -32.75 -16.33
N ASN A 149 66.20 -33.89 -15.82
CA ASN A 149 66.55 -35.21 -16.37
C ASN A 149 65.93 -35.48 -17.75
N ARG A 150 65.09 -34.57 -18.26
CA ARG A 150 64.41 -34.68 -19.56
C ARG A 150 64.77 -33.59 -20.55
N GLY A 151 65.34 -32.47 -20.10
CA GLY A 151 65.88 -31.43 -20.98
C GLY A 151 64.83 -30.49 -21.60
N TYR A 152 63.68 -30.27 -20.94
CA TYR A 152 62.67 -29.32 -21.41
C TYR A 152 62.03 -28.51 -20.28
N TRP A 153 61.36 -27.44 -20.67
CA TRP A 153 60.64 -26.51 -19.79
C TRP A 153 59.12 -26.74 -19.88
N ILE A 154 58.42 -26.57 -18.76
CA ILE A 154 56.96 -26.49 -18.69
C ILE A 154 56.60 -25.03 -18.40
N PRO A 155 55.91 -24.32 -19.31
CA PRO A 155 55.56 -22.92 -19.11
C PRO A 155 54.52 -22.74 -18.00
N GLU A 156 54.48 -21.55 -17.43
CA GLU A 156 53.55 -21.14 -16.39
C GLU A 156 52.09 -21.43 -16.72
N SER A 157 51.66 -21.12 -17.95
CA SER A 157 50.28 -21.34 -18.39
C SER A 157 49.87 -22.81 -18.28
N ASP A 158 50.75 -23.74 -18.65
CA ASP A 158 50.46 -25.18 -18.51
C ASP A 158 50.42 -25.60 -17.04
N LEU A 159 51.33 -25.10 -16.20
CA LEU A 159 51.40 -25.41 -14.78
C LEU A 159 50.15 -24.90 -14.03
N ILE A 160 49.74 -23.66 -14.28
CA ILE A 160 48.53 -23.07 -13.70
C ILE A 160 47.28 -23.81 -14.19
N ASN A 161 47.24 -24.22 -15.46
CA ASN A 161 46.16 -25.06 -15.97
C ASN A 161 46.09 -26.43 -15.27
N TYR A 162 47.23 -27.07 -15.01
CA TYR A 162 47.26 -28.33 -14.27
C TYR A 162 46.69 -28.16 -12.87
N VAL A 163 47.10 -27.11 -12.16
CA VAL A 163 46.58 -26.81 -10.82
C VAL A 163 45.08 -26.52 -10.88
N ASN A 164 44.63 -25.63 -11.76
CA ASN A 164 43.23 -25.22 -11.88
C ASN A 164 42.29 -26.32 -12.39
N ASN A 165 42.81 -27.41 -12.97
CA ASN A 165 41.99 -28.58 -13.32
C ASN A 165 41.39 -29.30 -12.09
N ILE A 166 41.98 -29.12 -10.90
CA ILE A 166 41.37 -29.59 -9.65
C ILE A 166 40.37 -28.52 -9.23
N THR A 167 39.07 -28.76 -9.42
CA THR A 167 38.01 -27.74 -9.27
C THR A 167 37.19 -27.88 -7.99
N ASN A 168 37.03 -29.11 -7.49
CA ASN A 168 36.25 -29.40 -6.27
C ASN A 168 37.20 -29.67 -5.11
N TYR A 169 37.20 -28.78 -4.13
CA TYR A 169 37.98 -28.89 -2.90
C TYR A 169 37.51 -27.87 -1.86
N LYS A 170 37.77 -28.18 -0.59
CA LYS A 170 37.52 -27.30 0.56
C LYS A 170 38.60 -26.24 0.68
N ARG A 171 39.88 -26.64 0.62
CA ARG A 171 41.06 -25.76 0.59
C ARG A 171 42.22 -26.39 -0.18
N ARG A 172 43.01 -25.57 -0.87
CA ARG A 172 44.21 -26.00 -1.60
C ARG A 172 45.44 -25.21 -1.16
N LEU A 173 46.47 -25.92 -0.71
CA LEU A 173 47.75 -25.37 -0.28
C LEU A 173 48.83 -25.71 -1.30
N ILE A 174 49.62 -24.72 -1.69
CA ILE A 174 50.64 -24.86 -2.73
C ILE A 174 51.98 -24.37 -2.17
N PHE A 175 52.98 -25.24 -2.19
CA PHE A 175 54.36 -24.92 -1.82
C PHE A 175 55.24 -25.09 -3.07
N TRP A 176 55.89 -24.01 -3.49
CA TRP A 176 56.56 -24.00 -4.80
C TRP A 176 58.03 -23.60 -4.72
N MET A 177 58.92 -24.56 -4.97
CA MET A 177 60.38 -24.37 -4.91
C MET A 177 61.01 -24.43 -6.31
N THR A 178 61.26 -23.26 -6.90
CA THR A 178 62.16 -23.07 -8.05
C THR A 178 62.76 -21.67 -8.02
N CYS A 179 63.79 -21.39 -8.83
CA CYS A 179 64.13 -20.01 -9.19
C CYS A 179 62.91 -19.30 -9.83
N HIS A 180 62.75 -18.00 -9.62
CA HIS A 180 61.68 -17.18 -10.19
C HIS A 180 60.25 -17.62 -9.84
N ALA A 181 60.04 -18.46 -8.82
CA ALA A 181 58.73 -19.01 -8.46
C ALA A 181 57.67 -17.94 -8.13
N GLY A 182 58.09 -16.72 -7.74
CA GLY A 182 57.18 -15.61 -7.49
C GLY A 182 56.34 -15.18 -8.69
N CYS A 183 56.69 -15.58 -9.92
CA CYS A 183 55.84 -15.42 -11.09
C CYS A 183 54.44 -16.03 -10.88
N ILE A 184 54.33 -17.17 -10.20
CA ILE A 184 53.02 -17.82 -9.91
C ILE A 184 52.08 -16.90 -9.12
N LYS A 185 52.64 -15.97 -8.36
CA LYS A 185 51.89 -14.94 -7.62
C LYS A 185 51.72 -13.66 -8.45
N ASP A 186 52.79 -13.18 -9.07
CA ASP A 186 52.86 -11.83 -9.64
C ASP A 186 52.50 -11.77 -11.15
N GLY A 187 52.61 -12.89 -11.87
CA GLY A 187 52.29 -13.09 -13.29
C GLY A 187 50.80 -13.01 -13.60
N THR A 188 50.43 -12.90 -14.86
CA THR A 188 49.06 -12.66 -15.33
C THR A 188 48.18 -13.91 -15.33
N GLU A 189 48.77 -15.10 -15.42
CA GLU A 189 48.07 -16.37 -15.21
C GLU A 189 47.69 -16.49 -13.73
N ARG A 190 46.44 -16.86 -13.43
CA ARG A 190 45.90 -16.84 -12.06
C ARG A 190 45.46 -18.21 -11.59
N LEU A 191 45.84 -18.54 -10.36
CA LEU A 191 45.15 -19.55 -9.57
C LEU A 191 43.70 -19.11 -9.31
N ASP A 192 42.80 -20.06 -9.13
CA ASP A 192 41.42 -19.82 -8.69
C ASP A 192 41.38 -19.25 -7.24
N ASN A 193 41.44 -17.92 -7.15
CA ASN A 193 41.78 -17.22 -5.91
C ASN A 193 40.79 -17.35 -4.73
N ASN A 194 39.72 -18.13 -4.83
CA ASN A 194 38.69 -18.19 -3.79
C ASN A 194 38.88 -19.31 -2.74
N LYS A 195 39.81 -20.26 -2.95
CA LYS A 195 40.07 -21.36 -2.00
C LYS A 195 41.54 -21.85 -2.00
N SER A 196 42.41 -21.20 -2.76
CA SER A 196 43.83 -21.55 -2.93
C SER A 196 44.76 -20.57 -2.19
N LEU A 197 45.82 -21.11 -1.58
CA LEU A 197 46.93 -20.36 -0.98
C LEU A 197 48.25 -20.92 -1.48
N VAL A 198 49.17 -20.06 -1.91
CA VAL A 198 50.48 -20.42 -2.43
C VAL A 198 51.60 -19.73 -1.67
N ILE A 199 52.65 -20.49 -1.31
CA ILE A 199 53.92 -19.98 -0.78
C ILE A 199 55.02 -20.37 -1.77
N THR A 200 55.77 -19.37 -2.25
CA THR A 200 56.84 -19.55 -3.23
C THR A 200 58.19 -19.27 -2.60
N SER A 201 59.21 -20.00 -3.03
CA SER A 201 60.58 -19.91 -2.48
C SER A 201 61.25 -18.55 -2.67
N CYS A 202 60.80 -17.76 -3.65
CA CYS A 202 61.40 -16.49 -4.01
C CYS A 202 60.41 -15.56 -4.73
N LYS A 203 60.81 -14.29 -4.95
CA LYS A 203 60.18 -13.33 -5.88
C LYS A 203 60.33 -13.77 -7.34
N TRP A 204 59.59 -13.10 -8.22
CA TRP A 204 59.65 -13.36 -9.66
C TRP A 204 61.00 -12.96 -10.28
N ASP A 205 61.66 -11.92 -9.76
CA ASP A 205 62.90 -11.34 -10.29
C ASP A 205 64.18 -11.86 -9.61
N GLU A 206 64.10 -13.00 -8.90
CA GLU A 206 65.24 -13.56 -8.18
C GLU A 206 65.32 -15.10 -8.25
N GLY A 207 66.51 -15.63 -7.98
CA GLY A 207 66.75 -17.08 -7.88
C GLY A 207 66.52 -17.62 -6.48
N SER A 208 66.27 -18.93 -6.37
CA SER A 208 66.28 -19.67 -5.10
C SER A 208 67.62 -20.40 -4.90
N GLY A 209 68.03 -20.61 -3.66
CA GLY A 209 69.33 -21.20 -3.33
C GLY A 209 69.26 -22.55 -2.62
N ALA A 210 70.34 -23.33 -2.70
CA ALA A 210 70.55 -24.57 -1.94
C ALA A 210 71.38 -24.31 -0.68
N ILE A 211 71.16 -25.05 0.41
CA ILE A 211 71.93 -25.01 1.66
C ILE A 211 72.59 -26.37 1.93
N ASP A 212 73.73 -26.37 2.62
CA ASP A 212 74.41 -27.59 3.06
C ASP A 212 74.17 -27.75 4.57
N LYS A 213 73.42 -28.79 4.94
CA LYS A 213 73.04 -29.11 6.33
C LYS A 213 73.63 -30.47 6.70
N ASP A 214 72.86 -31.56 6.67
CA ASP A 214 73.41 -32.92 6.66
C ASP A 214 73.82 -33.37 5.26
N VAL A 215 73.04 -32.95 4.26
CA VAL A 215 73.35 -32.99 2.83
C VAL A 215 72.97 -31.66 2.18
N VAL A 216 73.16 -31.57 0.86
CA VAL A 216 72.67 -30.42 0.09
C VAL A 216 71.16 -30.53 -0.08
N HIS A 217 70.46 -29.47 0.31
CA HIS A 217 69.01 -29.31 0.22
C HIS A 217 68.66 -27.99 -0.45
N ALA A 218 67.48 -27.89 -1.04
CA ALA A 218 66.88 -26.60 -1.34
C ALA A 218 66.60 -25.84 -0.04
N GLU A 219 67.14 -24.64 0.12
CA GLU A 219 67.04 -23.90 1.40
C GLU A 219 65.59 -23.68 1.83
N TYR A 220 64.74 -23.26 0.89
CA TYR A 220 63.30 -23.09 1.14
C TYR A 220 62.62 -24.37 1.59
N ASN A 221 62.86 -25.48 0.87
CA ASN A 221 62.16 -26.73 1.15
C ASN A 221 62.62 -27.35 2.47
N TRP A 222 63.90 -27.19 2.82
CA TRP A 222 64.46 -27.62 4.10
C TRP A 222 63.80 -26.89 5.28
N TRP A 223 63.66 -25.57 5.21
CA TRP A 223 63.00 -24.79 6.27
C TRP A 223 61.52 -25.08 6.39
N ILE A 224 60.77 -24.98 5.30
CA ILE A 224 59.30 -25.11 5.35
C ILE A 224 58.85 -26.52 5.77
N THR A 225 59.55 -27.55 5.28
CA THR A 225 59.29 -28.94 5.69
C THR A 225 59.71 -29.15 7.14
N GLY A 226 60.82 -28.55 7.56
CA GLY A 226 61.29 -28.60 8.94
C GLY A 226 60.30 -28.01 9.95
N TYR A 227 59.68 -26.86 9.64
CA TYR A 227 58.65 -26.26 10.49
C TYR A 227 57.36 -27.09 10.51
N LEU A 228 56.91 -27.62 9.37
CA LEU A 228 55.74 -28.50 9.30
C LEU A 228 55.95 -29.78 10.11
N TYR A 229 57.14 -30.36 10.02
CA TYR A 229 57.49 -31.59 10.72
C TYR A 229 57.77 -31.36 12.22
N GLY A 230 58.22 -30.16 12.58
CA GLY A 230 58.70 -29.78 13.92
C GLY A 230 60.20 -30.01 14.13
N GLU A 231 60.89 -30.57 13.15
CA GLU A 231 62.32 -30.81 13.16
C GLU A 231 62.89 -31.07 11.75
N ALA A 232 64.19 -30.86 11.56
CA ALA A 232 64.89 -31.07 10.29
C ALA A 232 66.26 -31.74 10.49
N PRO A 233 66.78 -32.50 9.52
CA PRO A 233 68.06 -33.20 9.66
C PRO A 233 69.27 -32.24 9.61
N LYS A 234 70.31 -32.55 10.40
CA LYS A 234 71.60 -31.83 10.40
C LYS A 234 72.77 -32.78 10.63
N VAL A 235 74.01 -32.35 10.37
CA VAL A 235 75.21 -33.17 10.64
C VAL A 235 75.19 -33.68 12.10
N GLY A 236 75.14 -35.00 12.27
CA GLY A 236 75.23 -35.64 13.58
C GLY A 236 73.96 -35.58 14.44
N GLY A 237 72.80 -35.21 13.88
CA GLY A 237 71.52 -35.26 14.62
C GLY A 237 70.38 -34.49 13.96
N THR A 238 69.59 -33.79 14.78
CA THR A 238 68.36 -33.10 14.38
C THR A 238 68.37 -31.63 14.83
N GLU A 239 67.81 -30.74 14.02
CA GLU A 239 67.50 -29.34 14.31
C GLU A 239 65.99 -29.24 14.64
N TYR A 240 65.63 -28.87 15.88
CA TYR A 240 64.22 -28.70 16.26
C TYR A 240 63.74 -27.33 15.82
N LEU A 241 62.56 -27.28 15.19
CA LEU A 241 61.99 -26.10 14.57
C LEU A 241 60.54 -25.95 15.02
N ASP A 242 60.20 -24.82 15.62
CA ASP A 242 58.86 -24.56 16.14
C ASP A 242 58.30 -23.30 15.48
N ALA A 243 57.14 -23.44 14.86
CA ALA A 243 56.40 -22.36 14.20
C ALA A 243 55.03 -22.12 14.84
N ASP A 244 54.74 -22.65 16.02
CA ASP A 244 53.51 -22.35 16.78
C ASP A 244 53.78 -21.22 17.79
N ASP A 245 53.78 -19.97 17.30
CA ASP A 245 54.08 -18.78 18.11
C ASP A 245 53.08 -18.54 19.24
N ASN A 246 51.87 -19.08 19.12
CA ASN A 246 50.78 -18.81 20.02
C ASN A 246 50.49 -19.99 20.99
N SER A 247 51.19 -21.11 20.82
CA SER A 247 51.08 -22.34 21.61
C SER A 247 49.67 -22.95 21.63
N ASP A 248 48.89 -22.76 20.57
CA ASP A 248 47.57 -23.39 20.40
C ASP A 248 47.67 -24.82 19.87
N THR A 249 48.88 -25.38 19.77
CA THR A 249 49.22 -26.70 19.23
C THR A 249 49.03 -26.83 17.72
N HIS A 250 48.83 -25.70 17.01
CA HIS A 250 48.60 -25.66 15.57
C HIS A 250 49.54 -24.64 14.93
N ILE A 251 50.05 -24.97 13.75
CA ILE A 251 50.80 -24.00 12.95
C ILE A 251 49.80 -23.37 11.98
N SER A 252 49.56 -22.08 12.08
CA SER A 252 48.80 -21.38 11.05
C SER A 252 49.68 -21.14 9.82
N MET A 253 49.05 -20.98 8.64
CA MET A 253 49.77 -20.64 7.42
C MET A 253 50.52 -19.31 7.51
N THR A 254 50.06 -18.41 8.37
CA THR A 254 50.76 -17.14 8.65
C THR A 254 52.02 -17.40 9.46
N GLU A 255 51.95 -18.19 10.53
CA GLU A 255 53.14 -18.53 11.31
C GLU A 255 54.14 -19.32 10.47
N LEU A 256 53.68 -20.32 9.71
CA LEU A 256 54.53 -21.07 8.79
C LEU A 256 55.24 -20.16 7.78
N TYR A 257 54.50 -19.22 7.18
CA TYR A 257 55.07 -18.25 6.24
C TYR A 257 56.09 -17.33 6.92
N ASP A 258 55.75 -16.75 8.07
CA ASP A 258 56.60 -15.78 8.76
C ASP A 258 57.91 -16.42 9.23
N HIS A 259 57.85 -17.63 9.79
CA HIS A 259 59.04 -18.40 10.18
C HIS A 259 59.89 -18.81 8.97
N THR A 260 59.27 -19.38 7.94
CA THR A 260 59.99 -19.78 6.70
C THR A 260 60.65 -18.57 6.03
N LYS A 261 59.93 -17.45 5.93
CA LYS A 261 60.44 -16.19 5.39
C LYS A 261 61.59 -15.63 6.23
N ALA A 262 61.50 -15.76 7.56
CA ALA A 262 62.54 -15.28 8.44
C ALA A 262 63.85 -16.03 8.21
N ASP A 263 63.81 -17.35 8.02
CA ASP A 263 65.00 -18.20 8.04
C ASP A 263 65.58 -18.62 6.69
N VAL A 264 64.83 -18.50 5.60
CA VAL A 264 65.41 -18.54 4.24
C VAL A 264 66.26 -17.29 4.00
N LYS A 265 67.56 -17.44 3.72
CA LYS A 265 68.50 -16.30 3.56
C LYS A 265 68.93 -16.04 2.12
N LYS A 266 68.78 -16.98 1.19
CA LYS A 266 69.24 -16.84 -0.21
C LYS A 266 68.18 -16.27 -1.15
N SER A 267 66.93 -16.17 -0.71
CA SER A 267 65.80 -15.64 -1.47
C SER A 267 64.73 -15.05 -0.55
N HIS A 268 63.72 -14.40 -1.13
CA HIS A 268 62.59 -13.77 -0.43
C HIS A 268 61.30 -14.53 -0.68
N VAL A 269 60.91 -15.36 0.28
CA VAL A 269 59.67 -16.14 0.27
C VAL A 269 58.45 -15.22 0.05
N GLN A 270 57.59 -15.57 -0.90
CA GLN A 270 56.33 -14.87 -1.15
C GLN A 270 55.14 -15.73 -0.73
N ILE A 271 54.02 -15.07 -0.42
CA ILE A 271 52.71 -15.69 -0.19
C ILE A 271 51.68 -14.99 -1.08
N GLY A 272 50.79 -15.77 -1.69
CA GLY A 272 49.70 -15.31 -2.54
C GLY A 272 48.45 -16.20 -2.38
N GLY A 273 47.29 -15.72 -2.85
CA GLY A 273 45.99 -16.36 -2.59
C GLY A 273 45.18 -15.65 -1.50
N TYR A 274 44.04 -16.22 -1.12
CA TYR A 274 42.90 -15.57 -0.40
C TYR A 274 43.26 -14.44 0.60
N ASP A 275 42.70 -13.26 0.34
CA ASP A 275 42.77 -12.04 1.18
C ASP A 275 42.21 -12.32 2.60
N GLN A 276 43.03 -12.04 3.62
CA GLN A 276 42.68 -11.85 5.04
C GLN A 276 41.75 -12.90 5.70
N LYS A 277 42.29 -14.07 6.11
CA LYS A 277 41.81 -14.85 7.28
C LYS A 277 42.84 -15.93 7.67
N ARG A 278 43.07 -16.12 8.97
CA ARG A 278 43.97 -17.15 9.54
C ARG A 278 43.51 -18.55 9.11
N VAL A 279 44.40 -19.33 8.52
CA VAL A 279 44.19 -20.76 8.21
C VAL A 279 45.07 -21.56 9.17
N TYR A 280 44.45 -22.26 10.12
CA TYR A 280 45.13 -23.20 11.01
C TYR A 280 45.36 -24.54 10.27
N THR A 281 46.59 -25.05 10.21
CA THR A 281 46.82 -26.47 9.91
C THR A 281 46.84 -27.25 11.22
N LYS A 282 46.06 -28.34 11.26
CA LYS A 282 45.88 -29.16 12.47
C LYS A 282 47.03 -30.13 12.63
N VAL A 283 47.90 -29.89 13.61
CA VAL A 283 48.80 -30.91 14.16
C VAL A 283 48.29 -31.28 15.57
N ASN A 284 47.25 -32.12 15.60
CA ASN A 284 46.69 -32.78 16.79
C ASN A 284 46.06 -31.92 17.92
N GLY A 285 44.73 -31.76 17.88
CA GLY A 285 43.91 -31.56 19.08
C GLY A 285 42.77 -30.57 18.93
N LEU A 286 41.55 -31.03 18.61
CA LEU A 286 40.35 -30.20 18.79
C LEU A 286 40.14 -29.92 20.29
N LEU A 287 40.27 -28.66 20.72
CA LEU A 287 39.42 -28.20 21.82
C LEU A 287 37.98 -28.20 21.29
N LEU A 288 37.14 -29.06 21.86
CA LEU A 288 35.71 -29.08 21.56
C LEU A 288 35.12 -27.74 22.02
N MET A 289 34.41 -27.04 21.13
CA MET A 289 33.63 -25.86 21.52
C MET A 289 32.72 -26.23 22.69
N THR A 290 32.72 -25.43 23.75
CA THR A 290 31.92 -25.69 24.95
C THR A 290 30.44 -25.68 24.60
N ASN A 291 29.77 -26.83 24.69
CA ASN A 291 28.34 -26.98 24.39
C ASN A 291 27.46 -27.08 25.65
N SER A 292 28.07 -27.05 26.84
CA SER A 292 27.41 -26.98 28.15
C SER A 292 28.44 -26.65 29.25
N GLY A 293 28.01 -25.99 30.33
CA GLY A 293 28.85 -25.65 31.48
C GLY A 293 29.64 -24.34 31.30
N SER A 294 30.67 -24.14 32.12
CA SER A 294 31.46 -22.91 32.08
C SER A 294 32.63 -23.01 31.09
N LEU A 295 32.85 -21.96 30.30
CA LEU A 295 34.03 -21.86 29.43
C LEU A 295 35.31 -21.87 30.28
N ALA A 296 36.27 -22.70 29.88
CA ALA A 296 37.57 -22.80 30.55
C ALA A 296 38.61 -21.80 30.01
N HIS A 297 38.41 -21.27 28.80
CA HIS A 297 39.30 -20.36 28.08
C HIS A 297 38.50 -19.54 27.07
N ASN A 298 39.14 -18.56 26.42
CA ASN A 298 38.50 -17.78 25.35
C ASN A 298 38.13 -18.70 24.18
N GLU A 299 36.91 -18.61 23.69
CA GLU A 299 36.44 -19.45 22.58
C GLU A 299 35.96 -18.60 21.40
N LEU A 300 36.21 -19.11 20.19
CA LEU A 300 35.64 -18.66 18.94
C LEU A 300 34.65 -19.72 18.46
N TRP A 301 33.38 -19.36 18.31
CA TRP A 301 32.37 -20.24 17.74
C TRP A 301 32.14 -19.88 16.28
N TYR A 302 32.17 -20.90 15.42
CA TYR A 302 32.07 -20.82 13.96
C TYR A 302 31.28 -22.02 13.44
N GLU A 303 30.79 -21.92 12.20
CA GLU A 303 29.95 -22.97 11.58
C GLU A 303 28.78 -23.41 12.49
N GLN A 304 28.38 -24.68 12.43
CA GLN A 304 27.28 -25.22 13.25
C GLN A 304 27.76 -25.50 14.68
N HIS A 305 27.12 -24.88 15.65
CA HIS A 305 27.29 -25.17 17.07
C HIS A 305 25.94 -25.40 17.72
N SER A 306 25.82 -26.40 18.58
CA SER A 306 24.55 -26.74 19.24
C SER A 306 24.77 -26.99 20.71
N LEU A 307 23.98 -26.31 21.55
CA LEU A 307 24.04 -26.46 23.00
C LEU A 307 23.32 -27.74 23.43
N ILE A 308 23.87 -28.39 24.44
CA ILE A 308 23.25 -29.53 25.16
C ILE A 308 23.00 -29.20 26.64
N GLY A 309 23.39 -28.00 27.08
CA GLY A 309 23.16 -27.44 28.41
C GLY A 309 23.46 -25.94 28.42
N ASP A 310 23.11 -25.25 29.51
CA ASP A 310 23.45 -23.83 29.65
C ASP A 310 24.95 -23.62 29.64
N VAL A 311 25.38 -22.54 29.00
CA VAL A 311 26.79 -22.13 28.89
C VAL A 311 27.02 -20.85 29.69
N THR A 312 28.07 -20.82 30.51
CA THR A 312 28.44 -19.64 31.31
C THR A 312 29.84 -19.16 30.93
N ILE A 313 30.00 -17.86 30.69
CA ILE A 313 31.28 -17.20 30.41
C ILE A 313 31.78 -16.57 31.72
N PRO A 314 32.85 -17.09 32.34
CA PRO A 314 33.40 -16.54 33.57
C PRO A 314 34.10 -15.19 33.36
N SER A 315 34.35 -14.48 34.46
CA SER A 315 35.19 -13.26 34.46
C SER A 315 36.51 -13.49 33.72
N SER A 316 36.96 -12.48 32.97
CA SER A 316 38.17 -12.49 32.11
C SER A 316 38.15 -13.43 30.90
N ILE A 317 37.08 -14.20 30.69
CA ILE A 317 36.91 -15.03 29.49
C ILE A 317 36.06 -14.29 28.45
N THR A 318 36.40 -14.47 27.18
CA THR A 318 35.69 -13.93 26.02
C THR A 318 35.16 -15.07 25.15
N LEU A 319 33.86 -15.04 24.88
CA LEU A 319 33.24 -15.81 23.81
C LEU A 319 32.98 -14.88 22.62
N THR A 320 33.47 -15.25 21.44
CA THR A 320 33.14 -14.57 20.18
C THR A 320 32.40 -15.53 19.25
N ILE A 321 31.15 -15.21 18.92
CA ILE A 321 30.36 -15.92 17.91
C ILE A 321 30.60 -15.23 16.57
N LEU A 322 31.28 -15.92 15.67
CA LEU A 322 31.71 -15.39 14.38
C LEU A 322 30.55 -15.25 13.38
N SER A 323 30.76 -14.40 12.39
CA SER A 323 29.78 -14.08 11.34
C SER A 323 29.30 -15.25 10.49
N ASP A 324 30.03 -16.37 10.46
CA ASP A 324 29.66 -17.61 9.77
C ASP A 324 29.06 -18.67 10.72
N ALA A 325 28.91 -18.36 12.00
CA ALA A 325 28.36 -19.27 12.98
C ALA A 325 26.84 -19.38 12.88
N THR A 326 26.33 -20.61 13.05
CA THR A 326 24.93 -20.93 13.33
C THR A 326 24.87 -21.65 14.68
N VAL A 327 24.38 -20.96 15.70
CA VAL A 327 24.34 -21.45 17.08
C VAL A 327 22.92 -21.86 17.45
N ASN A 328 22.66 -23.16 17.62
CA ASN A 328 21.37 -23.67 18.10
C ASN A 328 21.37 -23.77 19.62
N LEU A 329 20.54 -22.96 20.27
CA LEU A 329 20.45 -22.91 21.73
C LEU A 329 19.73 -24.14 22.32
N ASN A 330 18.89 -24.84 21.56
CA ASN A 330 18.12 -26.02 22.04
C ASN A 330 17.41 -25.76 23.39
N SER A 331 16.79 -24.58 23.53
CA SER A 331 16.15 -24.08 24.75
C SER A 331 17.08 -23.69 25.92
N TYR A 332 18.40 -23.90 25.81
CA TYR A 332 19.40 -23.45 26.78
C TYR A 332 19.77 -21.96 26.59
N ALA A 333 20.60 -21.44 27.48
CA ALA A 333 21.08 -20.07 27.47
C ALA A 333 22.60 -19.95 27.48
N ILE A 334 23.10 -18.84 26.95
CA ILE A 334 24.50 -18.41 27.06
C ILE A 334 24.51 -17.22 28.01
N THR A 335 25.22 -17.29 29.14
CA THR A 335 25.19 -16.27 30.21
C THR A 335 26.61 -15.90 30.64
N THR A 336 26.78 -14.78 31.36
CA THR A 336 28.10 -14.36 31.83
C THR A 336 28.09 -13.97 33.32
N THR A 337 29.18 -14.32 34.03
CA THR A 337 29.49 -13.84 35.39
C THR A 337 30.68 -12.88 35.34
N ASP A 338 30.56 -11.82 34.52
CA ASP A 338 31.57 -10.79 34.21
C ASP A 338 32.59 -11.10 33.08
N GLY A 339 32.39 -12.18 32.33
CA GLY A 339 33.04 -12.38 31.03
C GLY A 339 32.40 -11.58 29.89
N THR A 340 33.03 -11.61 28.71
CA THR A 340 32.59 -10.88 27.51
C THR A 340 31.94 -11.82 26.50
N ILE A 341 30.79 -11.43 25.97
CA ILE A 341 30.11 -12.12 24.85
C ILE A 341 30.06 -11.15 23.67
N THR A 342 30.65 -11.55 22.55
CA THR A 342 30.63 -10.80 21.29
C THR A 342 29.90 -11.62 20.23
N VAL A 343 28.96 -10.99 19.50
CA VAL A 343 28.27 -11.62 18.37
C VAL A 343 28.50 -10.77 17.13
N GLU A 344 29.21 -11.31 16.15
CA GLU A 344 29.50 -10.60 14.91
C GLU A 344 28.26 -10.45 14.02
N SER A 345 28.27 -9.41 13.19
CA SER A 345 27.25 -9.22 12.16
C SER A 345 27.32 -10.35 11.13
N GLY A 346 26.24 -11.13 11.00
CA GLY A 346 26.15 -12.31 10.13
C GLY A 346 25.89 -13.62 10.89
N ALA A 347 26.25 -13.66 12.18
CA ALA A 347 25.98 -14.82 13.02
C ALA A 347 24.48 -15.09 13.15
N THR A 348 24.09 -16.35 13.05
CA THR A 348 22.70 -16.81 13.21
C THR A 348 22.56 -17.54 14.55
N ILE A 349 21.65 -17.11 15.42
CA ILE A 349 21.37 -17.78 16.70
C ILE A 349 19.95 -18.35 16.66
N ASN A 350 19.84 -19.68 16.78
CA ASN A 350 18.68 -20.50 16.42
C ASN A 350 18.29 -20.37 14.94
N PRO A 351 17.53 -21.36 14.41
CA PRO A 351 16.89 -21.21 13.12
C PRO A 351 16.04 -19.92 13.09
N SER A 352 16.10 -19.18 11.99
CA SER A 352 15.45 -17.87 11.82
C SER A 352 15.94 -16.76 12.77
N ASN A 353 17.11 -16.92 13.39
CA ASN A 353 17.68 -15.94 14.32
C ASN A 353 16.75 -15.65 15.52
N SER A 354 16.03 -16.67 15.99
CA SER A 354 14.99 -16.60 17.03
C SER A 354 15.60 -16.65 18.44
N HIS A 355 16.14 -15.52 18.88
CA HIS A 355 16.74 -15.40 20.21
C HIS A 355 16.44 -14.04 20.85
N THR A 356 16.83 -13.91 22.10
CA THR A 356 16.81 -12.65 22.83
C THR A 356 18.17 -12.36 23.43
N ARG A 357 18.53 -11.09 23.56
CA ARG A 357 19.75 -10.64 24.24
C ARG A 357 19.39 -9.82 25.45
N LEU A 358 19.86 -10.23 26.62
CA LEU A 358 19.84 -9.40 27.81
C LEU A 358 21.11 -8.56 27.81
N ILE A 359 20.99 -7.23 27.87
CA ILE A 359 22.10 -6.30 27.74
C ILE A 359 22.14 -5.28 28.88
N THR A 360 23.31 -4.72 29.13
CA THR A 360 23.52 -3.55 29.99
C THR A 360 24.42 -2.57 29.25
N GLY A 361 23.88 -1.42 28.84
CA GLY A 361 24.54 -0.58 27.84
C GLY A 361 24.67 -1.36 26.52
N SER A 362 25.88 -1.51 26.01
CA SER A 362 26.20 -2.32 24.82
C SER A 362 26.66 -3.75 25.15
N ALA A 363 26.86 -4.09 26.43
CA ALA A 363 27.40 -5.38 26.83
C ALA A 363 26.31 -6.46 26.90
N ILE A 364 26.51 -7.58 26.21
CA ILE A 364 25.64 -8.75 26.29
C ILE A 364 25.88 -9.48 27.62
N LYS A 365 24.81 -9.61 28.41
CA LYS A 365 24.78 -10.32 29.70
C LYS A 365 24.18 -11.72 29.60
N GLY A 366 23.38 -11.96 28.57
CA GLY A 366 22.97 -13.30 28.21
C GLY A 366 22.25 -13.36 26.88
N ILE A 367 22.21 -14.55 26.29
CA ILE A 367 21.48 -14.89 25.08
C ILE A 367 20.53 -16.03 25.45
N TYR A 368 19.23 -15.82 25.25
CA TYR A 368 18.19 -16.77 25.63
C TYR A 368 17.32 -17.15 24.44
N SER A 369 16.79 -18.37 24.50
CA SER A 369 15.90 -18.94 23.48
C SER A 369 14.50 -18.32 23.46
N THR A 370 14.01 -17.79 24.60
CA THR A 370 12.66 -17.21 24.68
C THR A 370 12.65 -15.85 25.39
N ILE A 371 11.66 -15.02 25.06
CA ILE A 371 11.38 -13.75 25.73
C ILE A 371 11.12 -13.97 27.23
N SER A 372 10.37 -15.01 27.60
CA SER A 372 10.04 -15.33 28.99
C SER A 372 11.29 -15.64 29.82
N SER A 373 12.24 -16.41 29.27
CA SER A 373 13.50 -16.73 29.96
C SER A 373 14.36 -15.49 30.17
N ALA A 374 14.52 -14.63 29.15
CA ALA A 374 15.27 -13.39 29.30
C ALA A 374 14.60 -12.44 30.31
N MET A 375 13.26 -12.37 30.30
CA MET A 375 12.50 -11.53 31.22
C MET A 375 12.61 -12.00 32.66
N SER A 376 12.65 -13.31 32.90
CA SER A 376 12.85 -13.90 34.22
C SER A 376 14.24 -13.67 34.78
N ALA A 377 15.25 -13.55 33.90
CA ALA A 377 16.64 -13.29 34.28
C ALA A 377 16.98 -11.79 34.40
N ALA A 378 16.15 -10.91 33.83
CA ALA A 378 16.42 -9.47 33.79
C ALA A 378 16.29 -8.81 35.17
N THR A 379 17.18 -7.86 35.44
CA THR A 379 17.19 -7.01 36.64
C THR A 379 17.14 -5.53 36.26
N SER A 380 16.82 -4.67 37.21
CA SER A 380 16.66 -3.22 36.98
C SER A 380 17.92 -2.61 36.35
N GLY A 381 17.74 -1.82 35.30
CA GLY A 381 18.81 -1.19 34.52
C GLY A 381 19.24 -1.96 33.27
N GLN A 382 18.66 -3.13 33.01
CA GLN A 382 18.94 -3.97 31.85
C GLN A 382 17.89 -3.80 30.75
N SER A 383 18.28 -4.11 29.52
CA SER A 383 17.37 -4.18 28.36
C SER A 383 17.35 -5.58 27.77
N ILE A 384 16.20 -6.00 27.25
CA ILE A 384 15.99 -7.25 26.52
C ILE A 384 15.74 -6.89 25.07
N GLU A 385 16.62 -7.31 24.17
CA GLU A 385 16.44 -7.17 22.73
C GLU A 385 15.93 -8.49 22.14
N VAL A 386 14.79 -8.44 21.46
CA VAL A 386 14.15 -9.61 20.82
C VAL A 386 14.46 -9.62 19.33
N TYR A 387 14.94 -10.75 18.83
CA TYR A 387 15.29 -10.96 17.42
C TYR A 387 14.55 -12.17 16.83
N GLY A 388 14.24 -12.09 15.54
CA GLY A 388 13.67 -13.19 14.77
C GLY A 388 12.24 -13.53 15.19
N SER A 389 11.82 -14.76 14.89
CA SER A 389 10.45 -15.21 15.12
C SER A 389 10.25 -15.79 16.53
N HIS A 390 9.21 -15.35 17.24
CA HIS A 390 8.82 -15.88 18.56
C HIS A 390 7.32 -16.18 18.62
N THR A 391 6.95 -17.24 19.34
CA THR A 391 5.56 -17.52 19.74
C THR A 391 5.47 -17.49 21.25
N LEU A 392 4.53 -16.72 21.80
CA LEU A 392 4.36 -16.63 23.26
C LEU A 392 3.69 -17.88 23.83
N ALA A 393 4.18 -18.32 24.98
CA ALA A 393 3.62 -19.45 25.73
C ALA A 393 2.94 -19.02 27.05
N ALA A 394 2.99 -17.73 27.39
CA ALA A 394 2.41 -17.16 28.60
C ALA A 394 2.23 -15.64 28.45
N ASN A 395 1.36 -15.06 29.27
CA ASN A 395 1.27 -13.60 29.43
C ASN A 395 2.56 -13.07 30.05
N LEU A 396 3.10 -11.99 29.50
CA LEU A 396 4.35 -11.37 29.96
C LEU A 396 4.08 -9.94 30.47
N THR A 397 4.73 -9.59 31.57
CA THR A 397 4.71 -8.23 32.13
C THR A 397 6.15 -7.76 32.32
N VAL A 398 6.53 -6.65 31.68
CA VAL A 398 7.90 -6.14 31.76
C VAL A 398 8.22 -5.68 33.20
N PRO A 399 9.29 -6.21 33.84
CA PRO A 399 9.65 -5.86 35.22
C PRO A 399 10.04 -4.38 35.40
N SER A 400 9.97 -3.89 36.64
CA SER A 400 10.40 -2.53 36.99
C SER A 400 11.87 -2.30 36.63
N GLY A 401 12.15 -1.18 35.94
CA GLY A 401 13.49 -0.80 35.53
C GLY A 401 14.08 -1.62 34.38
N VAL A 402 13.32 -2.54 33.79
CA VAL A 402 13.71 -3.31 32.59
C VAL A 402 13.09 -2.68 31.34
N THR A 403 13.84 -2.66 30.24
CA THR A 403 13.33 -2.26 28.92
C THR A 403 13.23 -3.47 28.01
N LEU A 404 12.04 -3.73 27.44
CA LEU A 404 11.86 -4.74 26.39
C LEU A 404 11.83 -4.04 25.03
N THR A 405 12.70 -4.47 24.12
CA THR A 405 12.83 -3.91 22.77
C THR A 405 12.66 -5.01 21.72
N PHE A 406 11.68 -4.87 20.84
CA PHE A 406 11.55 -5.70 19.64
C PHE A 406 12.37 -5.10 18.51
N LYS A 407 13.31 -5.87 17.96
CA LYS A 407 14.25 -5.41 16.94
C LYS A 407 13.68 -5.55 15.54
N ASN A 408 14.14 -4.71 14.61
CA ASN A 408 13.71 -4.73 13.21
C ASN A 408 13.77 -6.15 12.59
N GLY A 409 12.71 -6.54 11.88
CA GLY A 409 12.58 -7.86 11.23
C GLY A 409 12.13 -8.98 12.16
N SER A 410 11.69 -8.67 13.39
CA SER A 410 11.13 -9.68 14.30
C SER A 410 9.65 -9.96 14.00
N ASP A 411 9.26 -11.24 14.12
CA ASP A 411 7.88 -11.71 13.91
C ASP A 411 7.34 -12.36 15.20
N ILE A 412 6.37 -11.74 15.84
CA ILE A 412 5.90 -12.14 17.17
C ILE A 412 4.45 -12.62 17.11
N THR A 413 4.24 -13.91 17.36
CA THR A 413 2.91 -14.51 17.49
C THR A 413 2.50 -14.51 18.95
N LEU A 414 1.40 -13.85 19.27
CA LEU A 414 0.92 -13.73 20.65
C LEU A 414 0.23 -15.01 21.16
N ASP A 415 -0.33 -15.84 20.26
CA ASP A 415 -0.97 -17.13 20.59
C ASP A 415 -1.89 -17.09 21.83
N SER A 416 -2.89 -16.19 21.83
CA SER A 416 -3.81 -15.96 22.96
C SER A 416 -3.21 -15.31 24.21
N HIS A 417 -1.94 -14.90 24.19
CA HIS A 417 -1.27 -14.23 25.29
C HIS A 417 -1.07 -12.72 25.07
N THR A 418 -0.69 -12.00 26.12
CA THR A 418 -0.45 -10.55 26.08
C THR A 418 0.97 -10.20 26.53
N ILE A 419 1.48 -9.06 26.07
CA ILE A 419 2.69 -8.44 26.62
C ILE A 419 2.32 -7.07 27.15
N GLN A 420 2.48 -6.84 28.46
CA GLN A 420 2.20 -5.55 29.09
C GLN A 420 3.50 -4.92 29.56
N LYS A 421 3.65 -3.59 29.43
CA LYS A 421 4.84 -2.90 29.94
C LYS A 421 4.98 -2.95 31.46
N GLY A 422 3.89 -3.19 32.20
CA GLY A 422 3.87 -3.10 33.66
C GLY A 422 4.50 -1.79 34.17
N SER A 423 5.44 -1.92 35.10
CA SER A 423 6.29 -0.83 35.61
C SER A 423 7.58 -0.61 34.82
N GLY A 424 7.88 -1.46 33.83
CA GLY A 424 9.01 -1.32 32.91
C GLY A 424 8.68 -0.47 31.68
N SER A 425 9.53 -0.62 30.67
CA SER A 425 9.43 0.07 29.37
C SER A 425 9.31 -0.94 28.23
N LEU A 426 8.54 -0.59 27.19
CA LEU A 426 8.31 -1.39 26.00
C LEU A 426 8.59 -0.54 24.75
N PHE A 427 9.45 -1.03 23.87
CA PHE A 427 9.82 -0.37 22.62
C PHE A 427 9.70 -1.34 21.44
N VAL A 428 9.21 -0.83 20.32
CA VAL A 428 9.01 -1.58 19.08
C VAL A 428 9.71 -0.82 17.97
N GLU A 429 10.76 -1.40 17.39
CA GLU A 429 11.43 -0.83 16.22
C GLU A 429 10.54 -0.91 14.96
N SER A 430 10.97 -0.26 13.88
CA SER A 430 10.31 -0.39 12.58
C SER A 430 10.37 -1.83 12.07
N ASN A 431 9.39 -2.22 11.23
CA ASN A 431 9.31 -3.55 10.60
C ASN A 431 9.27 -4.73 11.60
N VAL A 432 8.59 -4.55 12.73
CA VAL A 432 8.23 -5.65 13.63
C VAL A 432 6.78 -6.04 13.36
N ASN A 433 6.54 -7.31 13.12
CA ASN A 433 5.19 -7.84 12.91
C ASN A 433 4.68 -8.50 14.19
N PHE A 434 3.43 -8.23 14.55
CA PHE A 434 2.72 -8.94 15.61
C PHE A 434 1.52 -9.68 15.02
N THR A 435 1.20 -10.86 15.55
CA THR A 435 0.02 -11.62 15.15
C THR A 435 -0.78 -12.06 16.39
N PRO A 436 -1.95 -11.45 16.66
CA PRO A 436 -2.48 -10.21 16.06
C PRO A 436 -1.69 -8.97 16.48
N ASP A 437 -1.82 -7.86 15.74
CA ASP A 437 -1.18 -6.58 16.06
C ASP A 437 -2.19 -5.58 16.64
N ILE A 438 -2.46 -5.71 17.93
CA ILE A 438 -3.32 -4.79 18.70
C ILE A 438 -2.49 -4.23 19.84
N ARG A 439 -2.34 -2.90 19.86
CA ARG A 439 -1.45 -2.18 20.76
C ARG A 439 -2.25 -1.24 21.64
N LEU A 440 -2.02 -1.29 22.95
CA LEU A 440 -2.44 -0.20 23.83
C LEU A 440 -1.41 0.92 23.74
N MET A 441 -1.87 2.15 23.57
CA MET A 441 -1.04 3.32 23.29
C MET A 441 -1.19 4.40 24.36
N SER A 442 -0.17 5.25 24.45
CA SER A 442 -0.24 6.57 25.08
C SER A 442 0.61 7.53 24.26
N GLY A 443 -0.04 8.30 23.39
CA GLY A 443 0.66 9.03 22.33
C GLY A 443 1.36 8.04 21.39
N SER A 444 2.67 8.22 21.18
CA SER A 444 3.50 7.33 20.35
C SER A 444 4.08 6.12 21.09
N THR A 445 3.80 5.96 22.39
CA THR A 445 4.38 4.89 23.20
C THR A 445 3.47 3.67 23.26
N VAL A 446 4.01 2.49 22.95
CA VAL A 446 3.32 1.20 23.13
C VAL A 446 3.34 0.81 24.61
N LEU A 447 2.17 0.63 25.21
CA LEU A 447 2.00 0.22 26.60
C LEU A 447 1.75 -1.29 26.74
N GLY A 448 1.24 -1.94 25.69
CA GLY A 448 1.08 -3.39 25.66
C GLY A 448 0.58 -3.91 24.32
N LEU A 449 0.68 -5.22 24.15
CA LEU A 449 0.31 -5.99 22.97
C LEU A 449 -0.76 -7.01 23.39
N TYR A 450 -1.87 -7.03 22.68
CA TYR A 450 -3.09 -7.75 23.07
C TYR A 450 -3.64 -8.61 21.94
N THR A 451 -4.46 -9.59 22.30
CA THR A 451 -5.10 -10.50 21.35
C THR A 451 -6.47 -10.01 20.88
N SER A 452 -7.06 -9.02 21.55
CA SER A 452 -8.34 -8.42 21.19
C SER A 452 -8.42 -6.96 21.62
N LEU A 453 -9.28 -6.20 20.94
CA LEU A 453 -9.55 -4.80 21.29
C LEU A 453 -10.15 -4.67 22.69
N ASP A 454 -11.06 -5.58 23.08
CA ASP A 454 -11.68 -5.54 24.41
C ASP A 454 -10.68 -5.77 25.54
N ALA A 455 -9.70 -6.67 25.35
CA ALA A 455 -8.63 -6.86 26.31
C ALA A 455 -7.77 -5.59 26.44
N ALA A 456 -7.38 -4.96 25.32
CA ALA A 456 -6.62 -3.72 25.33
C ALA A 456 -7.39 -2.58 26.01
N TYR A 457 -8.69 -2.44 25.72
CA TYR A 457 -9.55 -1.45 26.35
C TYR A 457 -9.91 -1.75 27.81
N GLY A 458 -9.60 -2.95 28.31
CA GLY A 458 -9.65 -3.26 29.73
C GLY A 458 -8.57 -2.52 30.51
N ASP A 459 -7.44 -2.22 29.86
CA ASP A 459 -6.24 -1.66 30.49
C ASP A 459 -5.97 -0.18 30.11
N GLY A 460 -6.70 0.36 29.13
CA GLY A 460 -6.62 1.78 28.77
C GLY A 460 -7.63 2.22 27.71
N SER A 461 -7.43 3.39 27.12
CA SER A 461 -8.43 4.03 26.26
C SER A 461 -7.97 4.33 24.83
N ASP A 462 -6.67 4.31 24.54
CA ASP A 462 -6.12 4.58 23.21
C ASP A 462 -5.52 3.31 22.65
N VAL A 463 -6.15 2.73 21.62
CA VAL A 463 -5.77 1.44 21.06
C VAL A 463 -5.50 1.59 19.58
N GLU A 464 -4.37 1.06 19.15
CA GLU A 464 -3.95 0.98 17.76
C GLU A 464 -4.09 -0.46 17.26
N ILE A 465 -4.62 -0.63 16.06
CA ILE A 465 -4.72 -1.90 15.36
C ILE A 465 -3.93 -1.82 14.06
N ARG A 466 -3.26 -2.92 13.71
CA ARG A 466 -2.55 -3.11 12.44
C ARG A 466 -2.82 -4.50 11.86
N GLY A 467 -2.56 -4.64 10.56
CA GLY A 467 -2.78 -5.90 9.83
C GLY A 467 -4.26 -6.24 9.66
N THR A 468 -4.53 -7.46 9.20
CA THR A 468 -5.90 -7.93 8.96
C THR A 468 -6.56 -8.36 10.27
N HIS A 469 -7.71 -7.75 10.59
CA HIS A 469 -8.57 -8.14 11.69
C HIS A 469 -9.98 -8.47 11.19
N THR A 470 -10.43 -9.69 11.48
CA THR A 470 -11.77 -10.16 11.09
C THR A 470 -12.69 -10.20 12.30
N PHE A 471 -13.72 -9.38 12.29
CA PHE A 471 -14.75 -9.35 13.33
C PHE A 471 -15.78 -10.46 13.10
N THR A 472 -16.35 -11.00 14.18
CA THR A 472 -17.45 -11.96 14.14
C THR A 472 -18.84 -11.31 14.30
N ASP A 473 -18.88 -10.05 14.73
CA ASP A 473 -20.10 -9.25 14.90
C ASP A 473 -19.78 -7.75 14.62
N TYR A 474 -20.74 -6.85 14.83
CA TYR A 474 -20.48 -5.41 14.87
C TYR A 474 -19.54 -5.09 16.04
N TYR A 475 -18.77 -4.01 15.92
CA TYR A 475 -17.90 -3.53 16.99
C TYR A 475 -18.28 -2.11 17.41
N THR A 476 -18.10 -1.77 18.70
CA THR A 476 -18.42 -0.45 19.23
C THR A 476 -17.21 0.19 19.89
N VAL A 477 -16.73 1.29 19.31
CA VAL A 477 -15.80 2.21 19.98
C VAL A 477 -16.64 3.07 20.93
N SER A 478 -16.67 2.70 22.20
CA SER A 478 -17.44 3.40 23.23
C SER A 478 -16.92 4.81 23.50
N SER A 479 -17.76 5.67 24.08
CA SER A 479 -17.35 7.03 24.45
C SER A 479 -16.10 7.02 25.36
N GLY A 480 -15.18 7.95 25.14
CA GLY A 480 -13.90 8.03 25.84
C GLY A 480 -12.81 7.07 25.33
N ARG A 481 -13.12 6.16 24.38
CA ARG A 481 -12.14 5.30 23.71
C ARG A 481 -11.70 5.89 22.38
N ILE A 482 -10.43 5.67 22.04
CA ILE A 482 -9.80 6.01 20.77
C ILE A 482 -9.41 4.69 20.09
N LEU A 483 -9.81 4.50 18.84
CA LEU A 483 -9.35 3.43 17.97
C LEU A 483 -8.53 4.05 16.83
N ARG A 484 -7.28 3.60 16.66
CA ARG A 484 -6.40 3.99 15.56
C ARG A 484 -6.23 2.80 14.63
N ALA A 485 -6.73 2.91 13.40
CA ALA A 485 -6.45 1.97 12.33
C ALA A 485 -5.38 2.61 11.44
N GLU A 486 -4.15 2.15 11.56
CA GLU A 486 -2.99 2.73 10.87
C GLU A 486 -2.70 2.01 9.54
N SER A 487 -1.69 2.49 8.82
CA SER A 487 -1.31 1.97 7.51
C SER A 487 -1.11 0.45 7.51
N GLY A 488 -1.74 -0.22 6.53
CA GLY A 488 -1.72 -1.68 6.40
C GLY A 488 -2.74 -2.42 7.26
N SER A 489 -3.63 -1.69 7.95
CA SER A 489 -4.77 -2.30 8.66
C SER A 489 -5.88 -2.66 7.68
N GLU A 490 -6.46 -3.85 7.84
CA GLU A 490 -7.65 -4.28 7.12
C GLU A 490 -8.69 -4.82 8.10
N LEU A 491 -9.78 -4.07 8.29
CA LEU A 491 -10.85 -4.41 9.23
C LEU A 491 -12.04 -4.99 8.45
N ARG A 492 -12.28 -6.30 8.65
CA ARG A 492 -13.32 -7.06 7.93
C ARG A 492 -14.53 -7.32 8.82
N PHE A 493 -15.71 -6.95 8.35
CA PHE A 493 -16.99 -7.16 9.06
C PHE A 493 -17.90 -8.19 8.36
N PRO A 494 -18.72 -8.96 9.09
CA PRO A 494 -19.73 -9.82 8.48
C PRO A 494 -20.86 -9.01 7.79
N PRO A 495 -21.59 -9.61 6.83
CA PRO A 495 -22.72 -8.95 6.20
C PRO A 495 -23.72 -8.39 7.23
N GLY A 496 -24.18 -7.16 7.00
CA GLY A 496 -25.08 -6.42 7.90
C GLY A 496 -24.45 -5.88 9.20
N LYS A 497 -23.20 -6.23 9.53
CA LYS A 497 -22.48 -5.77 10.72
C LYS A 497 -21.66 -4.52 10.44
N TYR A 498 -21.40 -3.71 11.45
CA TYR A 498 -20.88 -2.35 11.29
C TYR A 498 -19.88 -1.96 12.39
N LEU A 499 -19.17 -0.86 12.19
CA LEU A 499 -18.36 -0.21 13.22
C LEU A 499 -19.13 0.98 13.79
N ASN A 500 -19.60 0.88 15.03
CA ASN A 500 -20.22 1.99 15.75
C ASN A 500 -19.15 2.82 16.46
N VAL A 501 -19.19 4.14 16.30
CA VAL A 501 -18.23 5.07 16.91
C VAL A 501 -18.98 6.09 17.77
N TYR A 502 -18.92 5.89 19.09
CA TYR A 502 -19.32 6.85 20.13
C TYR A 502 -18.11 7.57 20.76
N GLY A 503 -16.92 6.98 20.61
CA GLY A 503 -15.63 7.58 20.98
C GLY A 503 -14.96 8.26 19.79
N THR A 504 -13.69 7.96 19.57
CA THR A 504 -12.89 8.53 18.48
C THR A 504 -12.33 7.43 17.58
N LEU A 505 -12.47 7.59 16.26
CA LEU A 505 -11.84 6.72 15.27
C LEU A 505 -10.85 7.54 14.43
N HIS A 506 -9.58 7.16 14.48
CA HIS A 506 -8.55 7.64 13.56
C HIS A 506 -8.23 6.53 12.57
N GLY A 507 -8.61 6.71 11.31
CA GLY A 507 -8.18 5.87 10.19
C GLY A 507 -7.11 6.60 9.39
N ASN A 508 -5.99 5.96 9.15
CA ASN A 508 -4.89 6.48 8.35
C ASN A 508 -4.39 5.36 7.45
N GLN A 509 -4.72 5.41 6.15
CA GLN A 509 -4.37 4.36 5.19
C GLN A 509 -4.87 2.96 5.59
N ALA A 510 -6.08 2.90 6.14
CA ALA A 510 -6.72 1.66 6.56
C ALA A 510 -7.83 1.23 5.58
N ASP A 511 -7.99 -0.08 5.42
CA ASP A 511 -9.04 -0.68 4.61
C ASP A 511 -10.17 -1.20 5.52
N PHE A 512 -11.40 -0.78 5.21
CA PHE A 512 -12.62 -1.23 5.89
C PHE A 512 -13.51 -1.94 4.88
N THR A 513 -13.75 -3.23 5.10
CA THR A 513 -14.42 -4.06 4.10
C THR A 513 -15.30 -5.14 4.71
N SER A 514 -15.99 -5.88 3.85
CA SER A 514 -16.79 -7.03 4.24
C SER A 514 -15.98 -8.32 4.17
N THR A 515 -16.27 -9.26 5.06
CA THR A 515 -15.85 -10.67 4.91
C THR A 515 -16.57 -11.35 3.73
N SER A 516 -17.80 -10.93 3.44
CA SER A 516 -18.63 -11.39 2.32
C SER A 516 -19.88 -10.51 2.18
N GLY A 517 -20.42 -10.35 0.97
CA GLY A 517 -21.64 -9.53 0.76
C GLY A 517 -21.51 -8.10 1.28
N THR A 518 -22.63 -7.49 1.68
CA THR A 518 -22.69 -6.08 2.08
C THR A 518 -22.65 -5.90 3.61
N TRP A 519 -21.65 -5.19 4.14
CA TRP A 519 -21.57 -4.83 5.55
C TRP A 519 -22.26 -3.49 5.84
N GLY A 520 -22.45 -3.15 7.11
CA GLY A 520 -23.27 -2.01 7.54
C GLY A 520 -22.55 -0.66 7.64
N GLY A 521 -21.24 -0.60 7.41
CA GLY A 521 -20.46 0.64 7.35
C GLY A 521 -19.81 1.13 8.63
N ILE A 522 -19.12 2.26 8.53
CA ILE A 522 -18.66 3.05 9.69
C ILE A 522 -19.78 4.00 10.11
N ARG A 523 -20.15 3.98 11.40
CA ARG A 523 -21.30 4.72 11.94
C ARG A 523 -20.88 5.61 13.09
N TYR A 524 -20.67 6.90 12.81
CA TYR A 524 -20.49 7.91 13.83
C TYR A 524 -21.83 8.24 14.50
N ARG A 525 -21.90 8.02 15.80
CA ARG A 525 -23.09 8.24 16.66
C ARG A 525 -22.90 9.48 17.53
N SER A 526 -23.85 9.75 18.43
CA SER A 526 -23.82 10.93 19.30
C SER A 526 -22.46 11.07 20.01
N ALA A 527 -21.81 12.22 19.82
CA ALA A 527 -20.47 12.58 20.29
C ALA A 527 -19.27 11.82 19.65
N GLY A 528 -19.52 10.98 18.64
CA GLY A 528 -18.46 10.35 17.86
C GLY A 528 -17.61 11.38 17.12
N SER A 529 -16.30 11.21 17.14
CA SER A 529 -15.30 12.13 16.55
C SER A 529 -14.21 11.36 15.80
N GLY A 530 -13.40 12.07 15.01
CA GLY A 530 -12.16 11.53 14.47
C GLY A 530 -11.91 11.88 13.01
N THR A 531 -10.90 11.23 12.46
CA THR A 531 -10.38 11.51 11.13
C THR A 531 -10.28 10.20 10.37
N LEU A 532 -10.74 10.17 9.13
CA LEU A 532 -10.46 9.11 8.18
C LEU A 532 -9.68 9.74 7.03
N ASP A 533 -8.41 9.38 6.92
CA ASP A 533 -7.49 9.91 5.93
C ASP A 533 -6.88 8.77 5.11
N HIS A 534 -6.89 8.89 3.78
CA HIS A 534 -6.37 7.88 2.84
C HIS A 534 -6.95 6.46 3.03
N CYS A 535 -8.15 6.31 3.61
CA CYS A 535 -8.74 5.00 3.88
C CYS A 535 -9.55 4.48 2.68
N THR A 536 -9.68 3.16 2.58
CA THR A 536 -10.57 2.50 1.61
C THR A 536 -11.81 1.95 2.30
N MET A 537 -12.99 2.19 1.74
CA MET A 537 -14.26 1.62 2.21
C MET A 537 -15.06 1.06 1.04
N ASN A 538 -15.39 -0.22 1.09
CA ASN A 538 -16.12 -0.86 0.01
C ASN A 538 -17.16 -1.88 0.48
N HIS A 539 -18.12 -2.18 -0.40
CA HIS A 539 -19.18 -3.18 -0.17
C HIS A 539 -20.04 -2.91 1.07
N ALA A 540 -20.34 -1.65 1.39
CA ALA A 540 -21.11 -1.28 2.57
C ALA A 540 -22.51 -0.74 2.23
N THR A 541 -23.48 -0.88 3.12
CA THR A 541 -24.75 -0.12 3.02
C THR A 541 -24.46 1.38 3.12
N TYR A 542 -23.59 1.76 4.05
CA TYR A 542 -23.07 3.11 4.18
C TYR A 542 -21.54 3.00 4.20
N GLY A 543 -20.80 3.63 3.30
CA GLY A 543 -19.34 3.70 3.47
C GLY A 543 -19.03 4.39 4.80
N ILE A 544 -19.55 5.62 4.93
CA ILE A 544 -19.56 6.41 6.16
C ILE A 544 -21.00 6.87 6.43
N ARG A 545 -21.48 6.68 7.66
CA ARG A 545 -22.71 7.26 8.17
C ARG A 545 -22.43 8.11 9.39
N SER A 546 -22.64 9.42 9.30
CA SER A 546 -22.60 10.31 10.45
C SER A 546 -23.99 10.75 10.89
N THR A 547 -24.26 10.51 12.17
CA THR A 547 -25.37 11.09 12.94
C THR A 547 -24.84 11.84 14.16
N SER A 548 -23.53 12.11 14.16
CA SER A 548 -22.84 12.80 15.24
C SER A 548 -23.05 14.30 15.10
N THR A 549 -23.35 14.97 16.21
CA THR A 549 -23.35 16.44 16.26
C THR A 549 -21.95 17.01 16.50
N SER A 550 -20.90 16.18 16.45
CA SER A 550 -19.51 16.62 16.58
C SER A 550 -19.06 17.38 15.34
N THR A 551 -18.35 18.49 15.55
CA THR A 551 -17.71 19.26 14.48
C THR A 551 -16.30 18.77 14.14
N SER A 552 -15.78 17.77 14.86
CA SER A 552 -14.41 17.25 14.70
C SER A 552 -14.37 15.98 13.84
N LEU A 553 -15.16 15.95 12.77
CA LEU A 553 -15.19 14.85 11.81
C LEU A 553 -14.56 15.31 10.51
N HIS A 554 -13.47 14.65 10.14
CA HIS A 554 -12.68 14.98 8.95
C HIS A 554 -12.55 13.73 8.10
N PHE A 555 -13.13 13.76 6.90
CA PHE A 555 -13.06 12.67 5.93
C PHE A 555 -12.26 13.18 4.74
N THR A 556 -10.99 12.81 4.67
CA THR A 556 -10.03 13.34 3.71
C THR A 556 -9.35 12.24 2.88
N HIS A 557 -9.12 12.46 1.58
CA HIS A 557 -8.35 11.53 0.72
C HIS A 557 -8.86 10.07 0.66
N ASN A 558 -10.11 9.78 1.03
CA ASN A 558 -10.60 8.41 1.11
C ASN A 558 -11.10 7.89 -0.25
N THR A 559 -11.03 6.58 -0.44
CA THR A 559 -11.66 5.88 -1.57
C THR A 559 -12.88 5.10 -1.09
N ILE A 560 -14.07 5.49 -1.53
CA ILE A 560 -15.34 4.87 -1.15
C ILE A 560 -16.02 4.33 -2.40
N SER A 561 -16.29 3.03 -2.46
CA SER A 561 -16.84 2.42 -3.68
C SER A 561 -17.79 1.25 -3.45
N GLY A 562 -18.71 1.02 -4.40
CA GLY A 562 -19.61 -0.14 -4.36
C GLY A 562 -20.47 -0.21 -3.11
N CYS A 563 -20.86 0.95 -2.57
CA CYS A 563 -21.72 1.07 -1.40
C CYS A 563 -23.17 1.39 -1.80
N SER A 564 -24.16 1.27 -0.92
CA SER A 564 -25.49 1.83 -1.22
C SER A 564 -25.45 3.36 -1.09
N TYR A 565 -24.93 3.83 0.04
CA TYR A 565 -24.60 5.23 0.29
C TYR A 565 -23.10 5.36 0.51
N GLY A 566 -22.42 6.27 -0.19
CA GLY A 566 -20.99 6.54 0.02
C GLY A 566 -20.76 7.22 1.37
N ILE A 567 -21.14 8.50 1.45
CA ILE A 567 -21.12 9.31 2.68
C ILE A 567 -22.53 9.80 2.97
N TYR A 568 -23.10 9.36 4.10
CA TYR A 568 -24.41 9.74 4.57
C TYR A 568 -24.28 10.58 5.85
N CYS A 569 -24.79 11.80 5.86
CA CYS A 569 -24.80 12.68 7.01
C CYS A 569 -26.22 13.13 7.35
N SER A 570 -26.58 13.00 8.62
CA SER A 570 -27.87 13.41 9.14
C SER A 570 -27.68 14.18 10.44
N SER A 571 -28.06 15.46 10.46
CA SER A 571 -27.77 16.39 11.56
C SER A 571 -26.27 16.46 11.92
N SER A 572 -25.39 16.30 10.93
CA SER A 572 -23.94 16.24 11.08
C SER A 572 -23.26 16.98 9.94
N SER A 573 -22.42 17.97 10.25
CA SER A 573 -21.69 18.76 9.25
C SER A 573 -20.18 18.48 9.31
N PRO A 574 -19.70 17.34 8.78
CA PRO A 574 -18.26 17.05 8.72
C PRO A 574 -17.56 17.85 7.61
N GLU A 575 -16.23 17.85 7.67
CA GLU A 575 -15.36 18.24 6.56
C GLU A 575 -15.17 17.02 5.64
N ILE A 576 -15.52 17.16 4.35
CA ILE A 576 -15.45 16.10 3.33
C ILE A 576 -14.57 16.64 2.20
N ARG A 577 -13.30 16.25 2.18
CA ARG A 577 -12.34 16.79 1.20
C ARG A 577 -11.54 15.74 0.47
N ASP A 578 -11.22 16.00 -0.79
CA ASP A 578 -10.27 15.20 -1.56
C ASP A 578 -10.62 13.70 -1.65
N ASN A 579 -11.90 13.34 -1.45
CA ASN A 579 -12.34 11.94 -1.48
C ASN A 579 -12.71 11.50 -2.90
N ALA A 580 -12.51 10.21 -3.21
CA ALA A 580 -13.02 9.54 -4.38
C ALA A 580 -14.20 8.64 -4.01
N VAL A 581 -15.41 9.05 -4.36
CA VAL A 581 -16.65 8.28 -4.14
C VAL A 581 -17.17 7.77 -5.47
N SER A 582 -17.42 6.47 -5.60
CA SER A 582 -17.87 5.90 -6.88
C SER A 582 -18.82 4.73 -6.78
N ASN A 583 -19.63 4.54 -7.83
CA ASN A 583 -20.50 3.38 -8.03
C ASN A 583 -21.38 3.07 -6.81
N CYS A 584 -21.91 4.09 -6.15
CA CYS A 584 -22.87 3.95 -5.08
C CYS A 584 -24.29 3.81 -5.64
N SER A 585 -25.02 2.77 -5.24
CA SER A 585 -26.30 2.40 -5.88
C SER A 585 -27.43 3.39 -5.57
N SER A 586 -27.40 4.06 -4.42
CA SER A 586 -28.39 5.07 -4.03
C SER A 586 -27.80 6.48 -4.18
N TYR A 587 -26.81 6.83 -3.36
CA TYR A 587 -26.18 8.16 -3.37
C TYR A 587 -24.69 8.07 -3.02
N GLY A 588 -23.86 8.83 -3.72
CA GLY A 588 -22.45 9.00 -3.36
C GLY A 588 -22.32 9.86 -2.11
N VAL A 589 -23.02 10.99 -2.08
CA VAL A 589 -23.11 11.86 -0.90
C VAL A 589 -24.57 12.21 -0.62
N TYR A 590 -24.98 12.03 0.64
CA TYR A 590 -26.34 12.27 1.11
C TYR A 590 -26.30 13.13 2.38
N LEU A 591 -26.86 14.34 2.31
CA LEU A 591 -26.89 15.30 3.42
C LEU A 591 -28.34 15.59 3.81
N TYR A 592 -28.67 15.38 5.08
CA TYR A 592 -29.98 15.68 5.66
C TYR A 592 -29.82 16.53 6.91
N ASN A 593 -30.40 17.73 6.93
CA ASN A 593 -30.18 18.72 8.00
C ASN A 593 -28.66 18.91 8.30
N SER A 594 -27.82 18.89 7.26
CA SER A 594 -26.35 18.75 7.36
C SER A 594 -25.63 19.66 6.36
N SER A 595 -25.21 20.84 6.82
CA SER A 595 -24.40 21.79 6.03
C SER A 595 -22.91 21.42 6.08
N ALA A 596 -22.49 20.37 5.38
CA ALA A 596 -21.10 19.91 5.32
C ALA A 596 -20.24 20.77 4.38
N GLU A 597 -18.92 20.72 4.54
CA GLU A 597 -17.96 21.30 3.60
C GLU A 597 -17.50 20.21 2.62
N LEU A 598 -17.82 20.37 1.33
CA LEU A 598 -17.44 19.45 0.26
C LEU A 598 -16.41 20.16 -0.62
N GLU A 599 -15.14 19.80 -0.48
CA GLU A 599 -14.07 20.41 -1.29
C GLU A 599 -13.26 19.37 -2.07
N SER A 600 -13.03 19.62 -3.36
CA SER A 600 -12.11 18.82 -4.19
C SER A 600 -12.44 17.31 -4.20
N ASN A 601 -13.70 16.93 -4.02
CA ASN A 601 -14.10 15.53 -4.08
C ASN A 601 -14.37 15.10 -5.53
N ARG A 602 -14.04 13.85 -5.85
CA ARG A 602 -14.43 13.17 -7.08
C ARG A 602 -15.58 12.20 -6.78
N ILE A 603 -16.78 12.51 -7.26
CA ILE A 603 -17.98 11.69 -7.13
C ILE A 603 -18.33 11.18 -8.52
N SER A 604 -18.23 9.87 -8.77
CA SER A 604 -18.37 9.30 -10.12
C SER A 604 -19.33 8.13 -10.21
N GLY A 605 -20.26 8.17 -11.16
CA GLY A 605 -21.32 7.17 -11.27
C GLY A 605 -22.16 7.09 -10.01
N SER A 606 -22.41 8.24 -9.36
CA SER A 606 -23.16 8.35 -8.11
C SER A 606 -23.82 9.72 -7.99
N LYS A 607 -24.96 9.77 -7.29
CA LYS A 607 -25.75 10.98 -7.08
C LYS A 607 -25.33 11.75 -5.82
N VAL A 608 -25.61 13.05 -5.79
CA VAL A 608 -25.46 13.90 -4.59
C VAL A 608 -26.82 14.46 -4.20
N TYR A 609 -27.21 14.28 -2.94
CA TYR A 609 -28.51 14.71 -2.44
C TYR A 609 -28.36 15.58 -1.19
N LEU A 610 -28.97 16.76 -1.21
CA LEU A 610 -29.03 17.69 -0.09
C LEU A 610 -30.49 17.96 0.27
N ASN A 611 -30.86 17.72 1.53
CA ASN A 611 -32.17 18.03 2.07
C ASN A 611 -32.04 18.90 3.30
N ASN A 612 -32.60 20.11 3.23
CA ASN A 612 -32.49 21.15 4.25
C ASN A 612 -31.03 21.34 4.71
N SER A 613 -30.11 21.42 3.74
CA SER A 613 -28.67 21.38 3.94
C SER A 613 -28.01 22.48 3.11
N ASP A 614 -27.56 23.53 3.78
CA ASP A 614 -26.93 24.71 3.15
C ASP A 614 -25.40 24.50 3.14
N ALA A 615 -24.95 23.49 2.38
CA ALA A 615 -23.55 23.06 2.31
C ALA A 615 -22.68 23.98 1.43
N SER A 616 -21.35 23.93 1.60
CA SER A 616 -20.40 24.53 0.67
C SER A 616 -19.84 23.46 -0.26
N LEU A 617 -19.91 23.69 -1.58
CA LEU A 617 -19.34 22.83 -2.60
C LEU A 617 -18.28 23.62 -3.37
N GLU A 618 -17.03 23.29 -3.15
CA GLU A 618 -15.88 23.91 -3.82
C GLU A 618 -15.09 22.88 -4.63
N ASN A 619 -14.79 23.20 -5.89
CA ASN A 619 -13.84 22.44 -6.71
C ASN A 619 -14.16 20.93 -6.88
N ASN A 620 -15.40 20.50 -6.67
CA ASN A 620 -15.78 19.09 -6.77
C ASN A 620 -15.97 18.67 -8.23
N LEU A 621 -15.68 17.42 -8.54
CA LEU A 621 -16.02 16.77 -9.80
C LEU A 621 -17.13 15.74 -9.56
N ILE A 622 -18.33 16.03 -10.03
CA ILE A 622 -19.51 15.19 -9.92
C ILE A 622 -19.86 14.72 -11.33
N THR A 623 -19.71 13.42 -11.57
CA THR A 623 -20.16 12.76 -12.82
C THR A 623 -21.33 11.85 -12.49
N GLY A 624 -22.52 12.21 -12.95
CA GLY A 624 -23.79 11.60 -12.55
C GLY A 624 -23.92 10.11 -12.89
N ALA A 625 -24.78 9.42 -12.13
CA ALA A 625 -25.24 8.05 -12.44
C ALA A 625 -26.50 8.08 -13.34
N TYR A 626 -26.93 6.91 -13.81
CA TYR A 626 -28.25 6.75 -14.44
C TYR A 626 -29.38 7.22 -13.49
N GLY A 627 -30.41 7.86 -14.04
CA GLY A 627 -31.62 8.25 -13.30
C GLY A 627 -32.05 9.70 -13.57
N ASN A 628 -32.65 10.35 -12.57
CA ASN A 628 -33.22 11.69 -12.75
C ASN A 628 -32.18 12.81 -12.76
N GLU A 629 -31.32 12.89 -11.73
CA GLU A 629 -30.33 13.96 -11.61
C GLU A 629 -28.98 13.50 -11.06
N ALA A 630 -27.92 14.26 -11.37
CA ALA A 630 -26.62 14.07 -10.73
C ALA A 630 -26.56 14.74 -9.34
N VAL A 631 -27.17 15.92 -9.20
CA VAL A 631 -27.23 16.69 -7.95
C VAL A 631 -28.65 17.16 -7.68
N TYR A 632 -29.17 16.88 -6.48
CA TYR A 632 -30.52 17.24 -6.06
C TYR A 632 -30.53 18.08 -4.81
N PHE A 633 -31.21 19.22 -4.86
CA PHE A 633 -31.41 20.13 -3.74
C PHE A 633 -32.89 20.20 -3.36
N TYR A 634 -33.18 19.82 -2.12
CA TYR A 634 -34.51 19.93 -1.51
C TYR A 634 -34.43 20.87 -0.33
N ALA A 635 -35.18 21.98 -0.35
CA ALA A 635 -35.15 23.00 0.70
C ALA A 635 -33.73 23.46 1.10
N SER A 636 -32.79 23.44 0.14
CA SER A 636 -31.36 23.63 0.38
C SER A 636 -30.83 24.81 -0.43
N SER A 637 -30.01 25.65 0.19
CA SER A 637 -29.39 26.83 -0.42
C SER A 637 -27.86 26.75 -0.33
N PRO A 638 -27.21 25.74 -0.95
CA PRO A 638 -25.76 25.61 -0.92
C PRO A 638 -25.04 26.68 -1.73
N GLU A 639 -23.76 26.88 -1.41
CA GLU A 639 -22.81 27.68 -2.20
C GLU A 639 -21.99 26.76 -3.12
N LEU A 640 -21.82 27.14 -4.38
CA LEU A 640 -21.10 26.36 -5.39
C LEU A 640 -20.09 27.23 -6.14
N TYR A 641 -18.81 26.88 -6.12
CA TYR A 641 -17.80 27.50 -6.97
C TYR A 641 -16.71 26.53 -7.41
N TYR A 642 -16.19 26.73 -8.63
CA TYR A 642 -15.24 25.85 -9.31
C TYR A 642 -15.67 24.38 -9.46
N ASN A 643 -16.94 24.02 -9.32
CA ASN A 643 -17.35 22.63 -9.48
C ASN A 643 -17.48 22.25 -10.96
N THR A 644 -17.23 20.99 -11.28
CA THR A 644 -17.67 20.35 -12.53
C THR A 644 -18.79 19.38 -12.19
N ILE A 645 -19.99 19.63 -12.72
CA ILE A 645 -21.15 18.72 -12.59
C ILE A 645 -21.54 18.31 -13.99
N SER A 646 -21.28 17.07 -14.36
CA SER A 646 -21.62 16.55 -15.68
C SER A 646 -22.36 15.23 -15.61
N THR A 647 -23.20 14.95 -16.60
CA THR A 647 -23.90 13.66 -16.70
C THR A 647 -24.20 13.32 -18.16
N GLU A 648 -24.08 12.05 -18.53
CA GLU A 648 -24.46 11.59 -19.88
C GLU A 648 -25.86 10.99 -19.92
N ASN A 649 -26.34 10.47 -18.79
CA ASN A 649 -27.48 9.55 -18.73
C ASN A 649 -28.54 9.94 -17.69
N ALA A 650 -28.43 11.12 -17.08
CA ALA A 650 -29.47 11.65 -16.21
C ALA A 650 -30.38 12.64 -16.94
N PHE A 651 -31.62 12.83 -16.48
CA PHE A 651 -32.52 13.86 -17.04
C PHE A 651 -31.96 15.26 -16.83
N TRP A 652 -31.36 15.54 -15.67
CA TRP A 652 -30.79 16.83 -15.31
C TRP A 652 -29.38 16.68 -14.71
N ALA A 653 -28.48 17.65 -14.94
CA ALA A 653 -27.27 17.71 -14.12
C ALA A 653 -27.63 18.13 -12.69
N LEU A 654 -28.56 19.08 -12.55
CA LEU A 654 -28.94 19.65 -11.27
C LEU A 654 -30.44 19.94 -11.19
N HIS A 655 -31.04 19.64 -10.05
CA HIS A 655 -32.43 19.99 -9.76
C HIS A 655 -32.56 20.66 -8.39
N ALA A 656 -33.08 21.88 -8.38
CA ALA A 656 -33.46 22.63 -7.18
C ALA A 656 -34.98 22.61 -6.98
N THR A 657 -35.44 22.16 -5.81
CA THR A 657 -36.87 22.10 -5.49
C THR A 657 -37.19 22.49 -4.04
N ASN A 658 -38.49 22.73 -3.80
CA ASN A 658 -39.07 23.07 -2.50
C ASN A 658 -38.37 24.24 -1.82
N GLY A 659 -38.27 25.36 -2.54
CA GLY A 659 -37.61 26.54 -2.03
C GLY A 659 -36.10 26.39 -1.85
N SER A 660 -35.45 25.74 -2.82
CA SER A 660 -33.99 25.68 -2.86
C SER A 660 -33.43 26.88 -3.62
N ASP A 661 -32.56 27.65 -2.96
CA ASP A 661 -31.98 28.87 -3.54
C ASP A 661 -30.45 28.77 -3.57
N PRO A 662 -29.85 27.83 -4.35
CA PRO A 662 -28.41 27.67 -4.43
C PRO A 662 -27.74 28.88 -5.08
N VAL A 663 -26.52 29.20 -4.63
CA VAL A 663 -25.70 30.29 -5.18
C VAL A 663 -24.47 29.70 -5.87
N PHE A 664 -24.31 29.95 -7.15
CA PHE A 664 -23.18 29.47 -7.94
C PHE A 664 -22.10 30.54 -8.00
N GLY A 665 -21.52 30.85 -6.85
CA GLY A 665 -20.53 31.89 -6.67
C GLY A 665 -19.75 31.75 -5.38
N GLY A 666 -18.50 32.23 -5.39
CA GLY A 666 -17.62 32.18 -4.21
C GLY A 666 -17.93 33.22 -3.11
N PRO A 667 -17.33 33.08 -1.92
CA PRO A 667 -17.53 33.97 -0.79
C PRO A 667 -17.11 35.42 -1.11
N TYR A 668 -17.81 36.40 -0.51
CA TYR A 668 -17.54 37.82 -0.76
C TYR A 668 -16.16 38.27 -0.25
N THR A 669 -15.22 38.52 -1.16
CA THR A 669 -13.83 38.90 -0.84
C THR A 669 -13.61 40.42 -0.67
N GLY A 670 -14.67 41.24 -0.72
CA GLY A 670 -14.57 42.70 -0.58
C GLY A 670 -14.04 43.45 -1.81
N ASN A 671 -13.56 42.76 -2.84
CA ASN A 671 -13.03 43.35 -4.08
C ASN A 671 -13.97 43.28 -5.29
N GLY A 672 -15.25 42.92 -5.08
CA GLY A 672 -16.32 43.17 -6.05
C GLY A 672 -16.52 42.13 -7.16
N THR A 673 -15.92 40.95 -7.11
CA THR A 673 -16.25 39.85 -8.05
C THR A 673 -16.34 38.50 -7.33
N ASN A 674 -17.56 37.95 -7.24
CA ASN A 674 -17.85 36.62 -6.68
C ASN A 674 -18.27 35.67 -7.81
N TYR A 675 -17.41 35.46 -8.80
CA TYR A 675 -17.73 34.55 -9.91
C TYR A 675 -17.78 33.09 -9.43
N GLY A 676 -18.66 32.30 -10.05
CA GLY A 676 -18.83 30.89 -9.73
C GLY A 676 -17.78 29.99 -10.36
N TYR A 677 -17.46 30.21 -11.63
CA TYR A 677 -16.57 29.34 -12.41
C TYR A 677 -16.98 27.86 -12.37
N ASN A 678 -18.27 27.55 -12.17
CA ASN A 678 -18.75 26.17 -12.24
C ASN A 678 -18.95 25.76 -13.71
N ALA A 679 -18.64 24.50 -14.03
CA ALA A 679 -18.94 23.89 -15.32
C ALA A 679 -20.06 22.88 -15.14
N LEU A 680 -21.22 23.14 -15.73
CA LEU A 680 -22.40 22.30 -15.67
C LEU A 680 -22.69 21.76 -17.05
N SER A 681 -22.80 20.45 -17.21
CA SER A 681 -23.07 19.88 -18.52
C SER A 681 -23.90 18.61 -18.53
N THR A 682 -24.58 18.38 -19.66
CA THR A 682 -25.27 17.11 -19.90
C THR A 682 -25.04 16.56 -21.31
N GLY A 683 -25.28 15.26 -21.46
CA GLY A 683 -25.36 14.59 -22.76
C GLY A 683 -26.64 14.92 -23.53
N PHE A 684 -26.69 14.51 -24.80
CA PHE A 684 -27.80 14.78 -25.73
C PHE A 684 -29.13 14.10 -25.36
N GLN A 685 -29.11 13.08 -24.51
CA GLN A 685 -30.30 12.33 -24.08
C GLN A 685 -30.96 12.90 -22.81
N SER A 686 -30.31 13.87 -22.17
CA SER A 686 -30.81 14.58 -20.99
C SER A 686 -31.88 15.61 -21.36
N ASP A 687 -32.76 15.98 -20.43
CA ASP A 687 -33.81 16.98 -20.65
C ASP A 687 -33.27 18.41 -20.60
N GLY A 688 -32.31 18.65 -19.71
CA GLY A 688 -31.63 19.93 -19.57
C GLY A 688 -30.48 19.86 -18.57
N VAL A 689 -29.80 20.97 -18.35
CA VAL A 689 -28.69 21.03 -17.38
C VAL A 689 -29.22 21.35 -15.99
N ILE A 690 -30.09 22.36 -15.87
CA ILE A 690 -30.59 22.85 -14.57
C ILE A 690 -32.11 22.94 -14.58
N CYS A 691 -32.74 22.37 -13.56
CA CYS A 691 -34.16 22.45 -13.30
C CYS A 691 -34.45 23.16 -11.96
N ALA A 692 -35.41 24.09 -11.96
CA ALA A 692 -35.96 24.72 -10.76
C ALA A 692 -37.47 24.49 -10.67
N SER A 693 -37.97 24.13 -9.49
CA SER A 693 -39.40 23.90 -9.24
C SER A 693 -39.80 24.19 -7.79
N ASN A 694 -41.11 24.32 -7.54
CA ASN A 694 -41.74 24.49 -6.23
C ASN A 694 -41.09 25.61 -5.42
N GLY A 695 -41.15 26.84 -5.93
CA GLY A 695 -40.70 28.05 -5.24
C GLY A 695 -39.18 28.23 -5.17
N SER A 696 -38.41 27.61 -6.06
CA SER A 696 -36.94 27.56 -6.00
C SER A 696 -36.28 28.61 -6.90
N VAL A 697 -35.18 29.19 -6.42
CA VAL A 697 -34.48 30.29 -7.11
C VAL A 697 -32.96 30.05 -7.17
N PRO A 698 -32.44 29.30 -8.15
CA PRO A 698 -31.00 29.21 -8.40
C PRO A 698 -30.39 30.53 -8.90
N TRP A 699 -29.25 30.92 -8.31
CA TRP A 699 -28.48 32.13 -8.63
C TRP A 699 -27.15 31.77 -9.30
N LEU A 700 -27.14 31.71 -10.63
CA LEU A 700 -25.97 31.49 -11.49
C LEU A 700 -25.37 32.76 -12.07
N GLY A 701 -26.08 33.86 -11.95
CA GLY A 701 -25.61 35.20 -12.28
C GLY A 701 -26.78 36.17 -12.32
N TYR A 702 -26.51 37.40 -11.86
CA TYR A 702 -27.43 38.51 -11.52
C TYR A 702 -27.29 38.82 -10.01
N GLY A 703 -26.51 39.86 -9.71
CA GLY A 703 -25.98 40.09 -8.36
C GLY A 703 -26.99 40.64 -7.34
N GLY A 704 -27.21 39.86 -6.28
CA GLY A 704 -27.51 40.34 -4.92
C GLY A 704 -26.27 40.27 -4.01
N TYR A 705 -26.18 41.19 -3.04
CA TYR A 705 -25.11 41.48 -2.06
C TYR A 705 -23.66 41.64 -2.58
N GLY A 706 -23.19 42.90 -2.65
CA GLY A 706 -21.77 43.28 -2.74
C GLY A 706 -21.03 42.95 -4.04
N ALA A 707 -21.50 41.98 -4.82
CA ALA A 707 -20.81 41.39 -5.97
C ALA A 707 -20.91 42.21 -7.28
N GLY A 708 -21.47 43.43 -7.21
CA GLY A 708 -21.65 44.31 -8.37
C GLY A 708 -22.60 43.74 -9.42
N TYR A 709 -22.65 44.38 -10.59
CA TYR A 709 -23.50 44.00 -11.74
C TYR A 709 -23.24 42.57 -12.25
N TYR A 710 -22.10 41.98 -11.88
CA TYR A 710 -21.56 40.71 -12.36
C TYR A 710 -21.62 39.58 -11.32
N GLY A 711 -22.32 39.78 -10.20
CA GLY A 711 -22.33 38.84 -9.08
C GLY A 711 -22.76 37.43 -9.48
N TYR A 712 -21.98 36.44 -9.07
CA TYR A 712 -22.22 35.00 -9.27
C TYR A 712 -22.13 34.51 -10.71
N GLY A 713 -21.89 35.37 -11.71
CA GLY A 713 -21.70 34.97 -13.11
C GLY A 713 -20.44 34.13 -13.35
N GLY A 714 -20.05 33.98 -14.63
CA GLY A 714 -18.84 33.24 -14.98
C GLY A 714 -18.98 31.72 -14.86
N ASN A 715 -20.21 31.20 -14.84
CA ASN A 715 -20.51 29.76 -14.91
C ASN A 715 -20.67 29.33 -16.38
N ALA A 716 -20.32 28.08 -16.70
CA ALA A 716 -20.56 27.47 -17.99
C ALA A 716 -21.72 26.47 -17.88
N ILE A 717 -22.67 26.57 -18.80
CA ILE A 717 -23.86 25.73 -18.89
C ILE A 717 -23.89 25.15 -20.30
N LEU A 718 -23.54 23.87 -20.43
CA LEU A 718 -23.26 23.23 -21.71
C LEU A 718 -24.14 21.99 -21.94
N GLY A 719 -24.73 21.87 -23.12
CA GLY A 719 -25.67 20.79 -23.42
C GLY A 719 -27.07 21.09 -22.88
N GLY A 720 -27.78 20.02 -22.52
CA GLY A 720 -29.21 20.02 -22.25
C GLY A 720 -30.00 19.70 -23.51
N GLY A 721 -31.01 18.83 -23.39
CA GLY A 721 -31.82 18.37 -24.52
C GLY A 721 -32.56 19.52 -25.21
N LEU A 722 -33.81 19.78 -24.80
CA LEU A 722 -34.61 20.85 -25.41
C LEU A 722 -34.28 22.22 -24.83
N TYR A 723 -34.10 22.30 -23.50
CA TYR A 723 -33.85 23.54 -22.77
C TYR A 723 -32.72 23.34 -21.75
N PRO A 724 -31.56 24.02 -21.90
CA PRO A 724 -30.44 23.89 -20.96
C PRO A 724 -30.77 24.31 -19.53
N ALA A 725 -31.66 25.29 -19.36
CA ALA A 725 -32.21 25.69 -18.06
C ALA A 725 -33.73 25.77 -18.13
N ALA A 726 -34.40 25.25 -17.09
CA ALA A 726 -35.85 25.18 -17.01
C ALA A 726 -36.37 25.56 -15.61
N ALA A 727 -37.17 26.63 -15.54
CA ALA A 727 -38.04 26.91 -14.41
C ALA A 727 -39.41 26.27 -14.70
N MET A 728 -39.70 25.16 -14.02
CA MET A 728 -40.78 24.24 -14.40
C MET A 728 -42.18 24.68 -13.99
N ASP A 729 -42.29 25.75 -13.20
CA ASP A 729 -43.56 26.30 -12.73
C ASP A 729 -43.49 27.81 -12.56
N ALA A 730 -44.64 28.45 -12.42
CA ALA A 730 -44.77 29.89 -12.24
C ALA A 730 -44.25 30.40 -10.87
N THR A 731 -43.82 29.50 -9.98
CA THR A 731 -43.34 29.86 -8.65
C THR A 731 -41.80 29.91 -8.57
N SER A 732 -41.12 29.45 -9.61
CA SER A 732 -39.67 29.27 -9.65
C SER A 732 -39.05 30.17 -10.71
N CYS A 733 -37.79 30.56 -10.51
CA CYS A 733 -37.02 31.29 -11.51
C CYS A 733 -35.53 30.96 -11.44
N ILE A 734 -34.82 31.11 -12.55
CA ILE A 734 -33.36 30.88 -12.61
C ILE A 734 -32.69 32.18 -13.07
N PHE A 735 -31.76 32.68 -12.27
CA PHE A 735 -30.93 33.83 -12.63
C PHE A 735 -29.61 33.34 -13.21
N ALA A 736 -29.43 33.42 -14.54
CA ALA A 736 -28.24 32.91 -15.24
C ALA A 736 -27.61 33.95 -16.17
N ASP A 737 -27.58 35.19 -15.71
CA ASP A 737 -26.92 36.29 -16.42
C ASP A 737 -25.39 36.10 -16.38
N TRP A 738 -24.67 36.66 -17.35
CA TRP A 738 -23.20 36.56 -17.40
C TRP A 738 -22.64 35.13 -17.36
N CYS A 739 -23.41 34.15 -17.86
CA CYS A 739 -22.98 32.76 -18.02
C CYS A 739 -22.50 32.47 -19.45
N TRP A 740 -21.61 31.49 -19.60
CA TRP A 740 -21.23 30.91 -20.88
C TRP A 740 -22.16 29.76 -21.25
N TRP A 741 -22.69 29.77 -22.47
CA TRP A 741 -23.69 28.80 -22.92
C TRP A 741 -23.22 27.94 -24.10
N GLY A 742 -21.91 27.89 -24.37
CA GLY A 742 -21.34 27.30 -25.59
C GLY A 742 -21.53 28.15 -26.86
N GLN A 743 -22.38 29.18 -26.81
CA GLN A 743 -22.70 30.07 -27.92
C GLN A 743 -23.19 31.45 -27.46
N THR A 744 -23.17 32.42 -28.38
CA THR A 744 -23.72 33.77 -28.19
C THR A 744 -24.61 34.13 -29.37
N PRO A 745 -25.90 34.48 -29.18
CA PRO A 745 -26.62 34.64 -27.90
C PRO A 745 -26.88 33.30 -27.18
N ALA A 746 -27.29 33.36 -25.91
CA ALA A 746 -27.67 32.18 -25.13
C ALA A 746 -28.77 31.35 -25.84
N PRO A 747 -28.75 30.01 -25.71
CA PRO A 747 -29.83 29.14 -26.17
C PRO A 747 -31.12 29.43 -25.41
N LEU A 748 -32.23 28.96 -25.97
CA LEU A 748 -33.54 29.13 -25.35
C LEU A 748 -33.65 28.33 -24.06
N CYS A 749 -34.32 28.93 -23.07
CA CYS A 749 -34.59 28.34 -21.77
C CYS A 749 -36.09 28.28 -21.53
N TYR A 750 -36.53 27.36 -20.66
CA TYR A 750 -37.95 27.17 -20.36
C TYR A 750 -38.36 27.91 -19.08
N GLY A 751 -39.52 28.57 -19.10
CA GLY A 751 -40.06 29.30 -17.94
C GLY A 751 -39.25 30.55 -17.57
N ASP A 752 -39.38 31.03 -16.34
CA ASP A 752 -38.76 32.29 -15.88
C ASP A 752 -37.24 32.17 -15.66
N VAL A 753 -36.48 32.12 -16.76
CA VAL A 753 -35.00 32.14 -16.76
C VAL A 753 -34.47 33.47 -17.32
N THR A 754 -33.50 34.09 -16.64
CA THR A 754 -32.77 35.26 -17.15
C THR A 754 -31.41 34.83 -17.72
N THR A 755 -31.06 35.40 -18.88
CA THR A 755 -29.83 35.08 -19.61
C THR A 755 -29.19 36.36 -20.17
N TYR A 756 -29.26 37.47 -19.43
CA TYR A 756 -28.74 38.75 -19.89
C TYR A 756 -27.22 38.73 -20.00
N ASP A 757 -26.69 39.41 -21.02
CA ASP A 757 -25.25 39.55 -21.30
C ASP A 757 -24.48 38.21 -21.25
N PRO A 758 -24.84 37.20 -22.07
CA PRO A 758 -24.12 35.93 -22.10
C PRO A 758 -22.66 36.15 -22.53
N LEU A 759 -21.74 35.41 -21.91
CA LEU A 759 -20.31 35.52 -22.21
C LEU A 759 -20.02 35.13 -23.67
N SER A 760 -18.96 35.69 -24.25
CA SER A 760 -18.52 35.39 -25.62
C SER A 760 -17.54 34.22 -25.74
N SER A 761 -17.05 33.72 -24.60
CA SER A 761 -16.16 32.56 -24.49
C SER A 761 -16.26 31.94 -23.10
N ASP A 762 -15.88 30.66 -22.96
CA ASP A 762 -15.73 29.99 -21.67
C ASP A 762 -14.76 30.77 -20.76
N PRO A 763 -15.16 31.15 -19.53
CA PRO A 763 -14.30 31.87 -18.58
C PRO A 763 -13.27 30.97 -17.86
N GLY A 764 -13.06 29.72 -18.30
CA GLY A 764 -12.10 28.78 -17.71
C GLY A 764 -12.67 28.02 -16.53
N THR A 765 -13.94 27.63 -16.66
CA THR A 765 -14.76 27.01 -15.61
C THR A 765 -14.36 25.58 -15.26
N GLY A 766 -14.93 25.07 -14.17
CA GLY A 766 -14.85 23.68 -13.75
C GLY A 766 -13.73 23.38 -12.76
N SER A 767 -13.86 22.20 -12.16
CA SER A 767 -12.93 21.64 -11.18
C SER A 767 -11.55 21.44 -11.78
N THR A 768 -10.53 21.64 -10.97
CA THR A 768 -9.15 21.28 -11.31
C THR A 768 -9.00 19.79 -11.59
N LEU A 769 -9.93 18.94 -11.11
CA LEU A 769 -9.95 17.50 -11.30
C LEU A 769 -10.44 17.05 -12.69
N SER A 770 -11.03 17.94 -13.49
CA SER A 770 -11.64 17.60 -14.80
C SER A 770 -10.87 18.10 -16.03
N LYS A 771 -9.70 18.72 -15.87
CA LYS A 771 -8.98 19.37 -16.98
C LYS A 771 -8.24 18.36 -17.89
N SER A 772 -9.02 17.64 -18.71
CA SER A 772 -8.62 17.01 -19.99
C SER A 772 -9.85 16.58 -20.83
N SER A 773 -10.05 17.22 -22.01
CA SER A 773 -10.92 16.87 -23.17
C SER A 773 -12.42 17.30 -23.18
N PRO A 774 -13.14 17.34 -24.35
CA PRO A 774 -13.68 18.55 -25.03
C PRO A 774 -15.21 18.66 -25.05
N GLU A 775 -15.72 19.87 -25.37
CA GLU A 775 -17.13 20.27 -25.25
C GLU A 775 -18.11 19.75 -26.34
N PRO A 776 -19.38 19.45 -25.98
CA PRO A 776 -20.47 19.16 -26.92
C PRO A 776 -21.20 20.42 -27.43
N VAL A 777 -21.79 20.30 -28.63
CA VAL A 777 -22.40 21.37 -29.45
C VAL A 777 -23.94 21.47 -29.27
N MET A 778 -24.48 22.70 -29.25
CA MET A 778 -25.88 23.06 -28.98
C MET A 778 -26.82 23.04 -30.21
N ALA A 779 -28.15 22.87 -29.98
CA ALA A 779 -29.24 22.95 -30.98
C ALA A 779 -30.29 24.04 -30.63
N SER A 780 -31.10 24.49 -31.60
CA SER A 780 -32.04 25.63 -31.48
C SER A 780 -33.43 25.36 -32.10
N HIS A 781 -34.54 25.83 -31.48
CA HIS A 781 -35.91 26.04 -32.04
C HIS A 781 -36.89 26.70 -31.00
N PRO A 782 -38.05 27.31 -31.38
CA PRO A 782 -38.51 28.65 -30.91
C PRO A 782 -39.67 28.78 -29.88
N GLU A 783 -39.61 29.91 -29.14
CA GLU A 783 -40.57 30.89 -28.53
C GLU A 783 -41.85 30.52 -27.71
N GLU A 784 -41.95 31.03 -26.47
CA GLU A 784 -42.82 32.17 -26.02
C GLU A 784 -42.62 32.54 -24.50
N LYS A 785 -42.83 33.81 -24.09
CA LYS A 785 -42.92 34.31 -22.68
C LYS A 785 -43.92 35.47 -22.52
N PRO A 786 -44.67 35.62 -21.41
CA PRO A 786 -45.52 36.78 -21.09
C PRO A 786 -44.87 37.83 -20.16
N ALA A 787 -45.46 39.03 -20.07
CA ALA A 787 -44.92 40.24 -19.45
C ALA A 787 -45.62 40.67 -18.14
N ASP A 788 -44.85 41.25 -17.19
CA ASP A 788 -45.31 41.68 -15.84
C ASP A 788 -44.67 43.03 -15.42
N GLY A 789 -45.17 44.15 -15.96
CA GLY A 789 -44.48 45.45 -15.93
C GLY A 789 -44.40 46.20 -14.58
N GLU A 790 -45.46 46.17 -13.77
CA GLU A 790 -45.51 46.94 -12.50
C GLU A 790 -44.82 46.21 -11.33
N ALA A 791 -44.98 44.89 -11.23
CA ALA A 791 -44.28 44.07 -10.26
C ALA A 791 -42.76 44.11 -10.47
N LYS A 792 -42.32 44.12 -11.74
CA LYS A 792 -40.91 44.33 -12.09
C LYS A 792 -40.34 45.65 -11.55
N ALA A 793 -41.08 46.75 -11.69
CA ALA A 793 -40.62 48.06 -11.23
C ALA A 793 -40.45 48.12 -9.70
N LEU A 794 -41.35 47.50 -8.95
CA LEU A 794 -41.23 47.38 -7.50
C LEU A 794 -40.07 46.45 -7.08
N TRP A 795 -39.84 45.36 -7.82
CA TRP A 795 -38.66 44.51 -7.62
C TRP A 795 -37.36 45.29 -7.81
N GLU A 796 -37.25 46.05 -8.90
CA GLU A 796 -36.08 46.90 -9.18
C GLU A 796 -35.88 47.96 -8.10
N PHE A 797 -36.97 48.55 -7.58
CA PHE A 797 -36.91 49.50 -6.47
C PHE A 797 -36.40 48.85 -5.18
N ALA A 798 -36.98 47.72 -4.77
CA ALA A 798 -36.56 46.99 -3.57
C ALA A 798 -35.11 46.50 -3.65
N MET A 799 -34.68 46.03 -4.83
CA MET A 799 -33.28 45.65 -5.08
C MET A 799 -32.32 46.84 -5.00
N SER A 800 -32.76 48.06 -5.33
CA SER A 800 -31.93 49.26 -5.16
C SER A 800 -31.62 49.54 -3.68
N ALA A 801 -32.59 49.34 -2.78
CA ALA A 801 -32.39 49.40 -1.34
C ALA A 801 -31.40 48.32 -0.84
N VAL A 802 -31.41 47.12 -1.42
CA VAL A 802 -30.41 46.07 -1.13
C VAL A 802 -29.00 46.53 -1.50
N TRP A 803 -28.82 47.18 -2.66
CA TRP A 803 -27.53 47.72 -3.10
C TRP A 803 -27.04 48.88 -2.23
N GLU A 804 -27.95 49.70 -1.73
CA GLU A 804 -27.67 50.77 -0.77
C GLU A 804 -27.42 50.26 0.66
N LYS A 805 -27.50 48.94 0.88
CA LYS A 805 -27.38 48.29 2.19
C LYS A 805 -28.48 48.67 3.18
N ASN A 806 -29.59 49.22 2.70
CA ASN A 806 -30.78 49.48 3.48
C ASN A 806 -31.64 48.22 3.55
N TYR A 807 -31.16 47.19 4.26
CA TYR A 807 -31.81 45.87 4.27
C TYR A 807 -33.18 45.86 4.93
N THR A 808 -33.39 46.68 5.98
CA THR A 808 -34.71 46.81 6.61
C THR A 808 -35.71 47.42 5.65
N GLY A 809 -35.34 48.51 4.95
CA GLY A 809 -36.19 49.10 3.91
C GLY A 809 -36.47 48.12 2.77
N ALA A 810 -35.45 47.39 2.30
CA ALA A 810 -35.61 46.37 1.27
C ALA A 810 -36.60 45.26 1.68
N LEU A 811 -36.56 44.79 2.93
CA LEU A 811 -37.51 43.79 3.43
C LEU A 811 -38.96 44.32 3.46
N ASP A 812 -39.15 45.60 3.78
CA ASP A 812 -40.47 46.25 3.77
C ASP A 812 -40.98 46.48 2.32
N ASP A 813 -40.09 46.83 1.39
CA ASP A 813 -40.41 46.97 -0.03
C ASP A 813 -40.74 45.62 -0.67
N PHE A 814 -39.98 44.56 -0.35
CA PHE A 814 -40.29 43.19 -0.75
C PHE A 814 -41.61 42.71 -0.17
N GLN A 815 -41.90 42.99 1.11
CA GLN A 815 -43.19 42.69 1.71
C GLN A 815 -44.34 43.40 0.96
N THR A 816 -44.12 44.65 0.52
CA THR A 816 -45.09 45.41 -0.27
C THR A 816 -45.32 44.78 -1.64
N LEU A 817 -44.25 44.41 -2.36
CA LEU A 817 -44.33 43.72 -3.65
C LEU A 817 -45.13 42.41 -3.52
N ILE A 818 -44.79 41.58 -2.52
CA ILE A 818 -45.42 40.27 -2.28
C ILE A 818 -46.91 40.43 -2.02
N ARG A 819 -47.32 41.45 -1.25
CA ARG A 819 -48.74 41.70 -0.93
C ARG A 819 -49.53 42.23 -2.11
N LEU A 820 -48.94 43.10 -2.93
CA LEU A 820 -49.63 43.73 -4.06
C LEU A 820 -49.74 42.82 -5.28
N TYR A 821 -48.72 41.97 -5.51
CA TYR A 821 -48.62 41.12 -6.70
C TYR A 821 -48.37 39.64 -6.35
N PRO A 822 -49.19 39.00 -5.50
CA PRO A 822 -48.89 37.67 -4.95
C PRO A 822 -48.84 36.54 -5.99
N ALA A 823 -49.46 36.72 -7.16
CA ALA A 823 -49.41 35.75 -8.26
C ALA A 823 -48.23 35.97 -9.23
N SER A 824 -47.47 37.06 -9.07
CA SER A 824 -46.35 37.40 -9.96
C SER A 824 -45.11 36.58 -9.63
N THR A 825 -44.31 36.20 -10.63
CA THR A 825 -42.99 35.57 -10.42
C THR A 825 -42.07 36.46 -9.56
N TYR A 826 -42.25 37.78 -9.62
CA TYR A 826 -41.51 38.74 -8.80
C TYR A 826 -41.82 38.64 -7.30
N ALA A 827 -43.01 38.19 -6.90
CA ALA A 827 -43.30 37.93 -5.48
C ALA A 827 -42.46 36.76 -4.94
N TYR A 828 -42.25 35.72 -5.75
CA TYR A 828 -41.39 34.58 -5.38
C TYR A 828 -39.90 34.98 -5.35
N ARG A 829 -39.45 35.80 -6.29
CA ARG A 829 -38.10 36.41 -6.27
C ARG A 829 -37.87 37.21 -4.99
N ALA A 830 -38.85 38.04 -4.60
CA ALA A 830 -38.80 38.82 -3.37
C ALA A 830 -38.83 37.97 -2.11
N LEU A 831 -39.64 36.91 -2.07
CA LEU A 831 -39.64 35.97 -0.95
C LEU A 831 -38.26 35.32 -0.78
N SER A 832 -37.67 34.82 -1.86
CA SER A 832 -36.33 34.21 -1.84
C SER A 832 -35.27 35.21 -1.35
N MET A 833 -35.24 36.42 -1.91
CA MET A 833 -34.30 37.46 -1.48
C MET A 833 -34.52 37.86 -0.01
N SER A 834 -35.76 37.94 0.44
CA SER A 834 -36.08 38.30 1.83
C SER A 834 -35.63 37.23 2.82
N VAL A 835 -35.87 35.95 2.51
CA VAL A 835 -35.35 34.81 3.28
C VAL A 835 -33.83 34.89 3.36
N ARG A 836 -33.16 35.13 2.23
CA ARG A 836 -31.71 35.30 2.18
C ARG A 836 -31.21 36.42 3.09
N LEU A 837 -31.80 37.62 2.98
CA LEU A 837 -31.44 38.76 3.83
C LEU A 837 -31.64 38.46 5.32
N CYS A 838 -32.73 37.80 5.68
CA CYS A 838 -32.99 37.39 7.07
C CYS A 838 -31.91 36.41 7.58
N ARG A 839 -31.46 35.45 6.77
CA ARG A 839 -30.41 34.49 7.15
C ARG A 839 -29.03 35.14 7.27
N GLU A 840 -28.60 35.82 6.21
CA GLU A 840 -27.24 36.32 6.08
C GLU A 840 -27.00 37.59 6.90
N GLN A 841 -27.94 38.53 6.87
CA GLN A 841 -27.79 39.84 7.51
C GLN A 841 -28.39 39.89 8.91
N LYS A 842 -29.19 38.88 9.30
CA LYS A 842 -29.89 38.83 10.60
C LYS A 842 -30.70 40.10 10.87
N THR A 843 -31.19 40.73 9.82
CA THR A 843 -31.88 42.02 9.85
C THR A 843 -33.27 41.94 10.45
N ARG A 844 -33.89 40.76 10.36
CA ARG A 844 -35.17 40.42 10.98
C ARG A 844 -35.19 38.92 11.28
N ASP A 845 -35.89 38.55 12.35
CA ASP A 845 -36.13 37.14 12.66
C ASP A 845 -36.94 36.49 11.52
N MET A 846 -36.47 35.33 11.04
CA MET A 846 -37.04 34.64 9.88
C MET A 846 -38.49 34.22 10.11
N ILE A 847 -38.76 33.57 11.24
CA ILE A 847 -40.09 33.06 11.58
C ILE A 847 -41.08 34.21 11.69
N THR A 848 -40.69 35.29 12.38
CA THR A 848 -41.48 36.51 12.52
C THR A 848 -41.81 37.13 11.16
N TYR A 849 -40.82 37.26 10.27
CA TYR A 849 -41.04 37.82 8.94
C TYR A 849 -42.00 36.97 8.09
N LEU A 850 -41.83 35.64 8.09
CA LEU A 850 -42.72 34.73 7.36
C LEU A 850 -44.16 34.78 7.91
N ASP A 851 -44.33 34.92 9.23
CA ASP A 851 -45.65 35.09 9.85
C ASP A 851 -46.33 36.39 9.42
N GLU A 852 -45.59 37.50 9.35
CA GLU A 852 -46.12 38.76 8.84
C GLU A 852 -46.53 38.71 7.36
N LEU A 853 -45.81 37.94 6.53
CA LEU A 853 -46.24 37.68 5.15
C LEU A 853 -47.54 36.88 5.12
N LEU A 854 -47.65 35.82 5.94
CA LEU A 854 -48.85 34.97 6.02
C LEU A 854 -50.10 35.73 6.48
N THR A 855 -49.96 36.79 7.27
CA THR A 855 -51.13 37.63 7.64
C THR A 855 -51.67 38.48 6.49
N GLY A 856 -50.87 38.76 5.46
CA GLY A 856 -51.21 39.72 4.40
C GLY A 856 -51.33 39.14 2.99
N VAL A 857 -51.13 37.82 2.81
CA VAL A 857 -51.22 37.15 1.50
C VAL A 857 -52.39 36.18 1.50
N GLU A 858 -53.33 36.35 0.58
CA GLU A 858 -54.49 35.45 0.39
C GLU A 858 -54.27 34.38 -0.71
N ASP A 859 -53.28 34.58 -1.60
CA ASP A 859 -52.96 33.63 -2.68
C ASP A 859 -52.52 32.28 -2.12
N LYS A 860 -53.24 31.21 -2.50
CA LYS A 860 -53.05 29.88 -1.92
C LYS A 860 -51.67 29.29 -2.22
N THR A 861 -51.20 29.43 -3.46
CA THR A 861 -49.92 28.89 -3.92
C THR A 861 -48.76 29.57 -3.20
N LEU A 862 -48.75 30.90 -3.17
CA LEU A 862 -47.72 31.66 -2.48
C LEU A 862 -47.75 31.40 -0.96
N ARG A 863 -48.94 31.28 -0.34
CA ARG A 863 -49.05 30.88 1.07
C ARG A 863 -48.42 29.52 1.32
N ALA A 864 -48.67 28.53 0.46
CA ALA A 864 -48.07 27.21 0.58
C ALA A 864 -46.54 27.29 0.49
N VAL A 865 -45.98 28.07 -0.46
CA VAL A 865 -44.53 28.29 -0.56
C VAL A 865 -43.96 28.96 0.69
N ILE A 866 -44.62 30.00 1.23
CA ILE A 866 -44.19 30.67 2.47
C ILE A 866 -44.20 29.68 3.64
N LYS A 867 -45.25 28.85 3.77
CA LYS A 867 -45.32 27.81 4.80
C LYS A 867 -44.21 26.78 4.64
N SER A 868 -43.91 26.33 3.42
CA SER A 868 -42.78 25.42 3.16
C SER A 868 -41.43 26.02 3.58
N ARG A 869 -41.19 27.31 3.30
CA ARG A 869 -39.99 28.01 3.80
C ARG A 869 -39.92 28.00 5.33
N LYS A 870 -41.06 28.15 5.99
CA LYS A 870 -41.19 28.11 7.46
C LYS A 870 -40.99 26.70 8.03
N VAL A 871 -41.49 25.65 7.37
CA VAL A 871 -41.22 24.23 7.74
C VAL A 871 -39.72 23.97 7.76
N SER A 872 -39.00 24.37 6.71
CA SER A 872 -37.54 24.22 6.62
C SER A 872 -36.81 24.97 7.74
N GLU A 873 -37.30 26.16 8.11
CA GLU A 873 -36.74 26.92 9.22
C GLU A 873 -36.97 26.22 10.58
N TYR A 874 -38.16 25.68 10.84
CA TYR A 874 -38.41 24.86 12.04
C TYR A 874 -37.49 23.64 12.10
N ARG A 875 -37.23 23.00 10.95
CA ARG A 875 -36.27 21.89 10.86
C ARG A 875 -34.84 22.34 11.22
N ARG A 876 -34.39 23.51 10.72
CA ARG A 876 -33.09 24.09 11.11
C ARG A 876 -33.01 24.40 12.61
N MET A 877 -34.11 24.90 13.18
CA MET A 877 -34.23 25.18 14.61
C MET A 877 -34.35 23.92 15.49
N LYS A 878 -34.40 22.72 14.89
CA LYS A 878 -34.62 21.42 15.55
C LYS A 878 -35.95 21.37 16.30
N GLU A 879 -36.99 21.91 15.65
CA GLU A 879 -38.38 21.97 16.13
C GLU A 879 -39.29 21.06 15.27
N PRO A 880 -39.14 19.72 15.35
CA PRO A 880 -39.85 18.81 14.45
C PRO A 880 -41.37 18.83 14.64
N GLU A 881 -41.87 19.09 15.84
CA GLU A 881 -43.32 19.14 16.11
C GLU A 881 -44.00 20.33 15.40
N GLN A 882 -43.36 21.50 15.42
CA GLN A 882 -43.82 22.69 14.69
C GLN A 882 -43.78 22.46 13.18
N ALA A 883 -42.71 21.83 12.68
CA ALA A 883 -42.59 21.45 11.28
C ALA A 883 -43.71 20.47 10.87
N ILE A 884 -43.98 19.42 11.65
CA ILE A 884 -45.04 18.45 11.41
C ILE A 884 -46.42 19.12 11.39
N ALA A 885 -46.71 19.97 12.37
CA ALA A 885 -47.99 20.67 12.46
C ALA A 885 -48.24 21.51 11.20
N LEU A 886 -47.23 22.25 10.75
CA LEU A 886 -47.32 23.08 9.57
C LEU A 886 -47.37 22.27 8.27
N SER A 887 -46.62 21.17 8.15
CA SER A 887 -46.71 20.26 7.00
C SER A 887 -48.10 19.63 6.89
N ARG A 888 -48.75 19.27 8.02
CA ARG A 888 -50.15 18.79 8.01
C ARG A 888 -51.14 19.86 7.56
N GLU A 889 -50.90 21.12 7.91
CA GLU A 889 -51.71 22.25 7.44
C GLU A 889 -51.57 22.43 5.92
N ILE A 890 -50.34 22.40 5.39
CA ILE A 890 -50.09 22.43 3.94
C ILE A 890 -50.82 21.28 3.23
N LEU A 891 -50.69 20.07 3.76
CA LEU A 891 -51.35 18.86 3.24
C LEU A 891 -52.87 19.02 3.18
N ALA A 892 -53.49 19.56 4.22
CA ALA A 892 -54.94 19.74 4.27
C ALA A 892 -55.46 20.84 3.33
N GLU A 893 -54.66 21.87 3.08
CA GLU A 893 -55.08 23.05 2.31
C GLU A 893 -54.82 22.95 0.80
N ASN A 894 -53.90 22.07 0.35
CA ASN A 894 -53.40 22.07 -1.03
C ASN A 894 -53.50 20.69 -1.73
N PRO A 895 -54.67 20.01 -1.71
CA PRO A 895 -54.82 18.70 -2.33
C PRO A 895 -54.58 18.73 -3.84
N GLU A 896 -54.04 17.65 -4.38
CA GLU A 896 -53.70 17.40 -5.78
C GLU A 896 -52.68 18.41 -6.37
N THR A 897 -51.86 19.02 -5.51
CA THR A 897 -50.80 19.95 -5.91
C THR A 897 -49.41 19.41 -5.57
N ILE A 898 -48.36 20.00 -6.15
CA ILE A 898 -46.96 19.68 -5.77
C ILE A 898 -46.66 19.93 -4.28
N HIS A 899 -47.39 20.85 -3.65
CA HIS A 899 -47.23 21.16 -2.22
C HIS A 899 -47.76 20.02 -1.34
N GLU A 900 -48.76 19.27 -1.81
CA GLU A 900 -49.25 18.09 -1.10
C GLU A 900 -48.20 16.95 -1.10
N THR A 901 -47.63 16.61 -2.26
CA THR A 901 -46.57 15.61 -2.35
C THR A 901 -45.36 16.02 -1.50
N THR A 902 -45.01 17.31 -1.53
CA THR A 902 -43.96 17.89 -0.70
C THR A 902 -44.26 17.72 0.79
N ALA A 903 -45.48 18.04 1.23
CA ALA A 903 -45.88 17.91 2.63
C ALA A 903 -45.88 16.45 3.10
N LEU A 904 -46.32 15.51 2.25
CA LEU A 904 -46.24 14.07 2.53
C LEU A 904 -44.78 13.61 2.67
N PHE A 905 -43.89 14.09 1.80
CA PHE A 905 -42.46 13.78 1.87
C PHE A 905 -41.77 14.39 3.08
N ASP A 906 -42.09 15.63 3.45
CA ASP A 906 -41.60 16.26 4.68
C ASP A 906 -42.07 15.47 5.91
N LEU A 907 -43.35 15.08 5.96
CA LEU A 907 -43.89 14.25 7.05
C LEU A 907 -43.20 12.88 7.13
N PHE A 908 -43.00 12.21 6.00
CA PHE A 908 -42.21 10.98 5.93
C PHE A 908 -40.82 11.16 6.55
N ASN A 909 -40.08 12.19 6.12
CA ASN A 909 -38.72 12.46 6.61
C ASN A 909 -38.69 12.81 8.09
N LEU A 910 -39.57 13.71 8.54
CA LEU A 910 -39.68 14.13 9.95
C LEU A 910 -39.95 12.92 10.85
N TYR A 911 -40.90 12.05 10.48
CA TYR A 911 -41.19 10.85 11.25
C TYR A 911 -40.06 9.82 11.18
N GLN A 912 -39.48 9.56 10.00
CA GLN A 912 -38.44 8.54 9.83
C GLN A 912 -37.11 8.94 10.49
N LYS A 913 -36.66 10.18 10.28
CA LYS A 913 -35.29 10.61 10.57
C LYS A 913 -35.19 11.44 11.84
N ASP A 914 -36.16 12.31 12.11
CA ASP A 914 -36.11 13.22 13.27
C ASP A 914 -36.80 12.63 14.51
N LEU A 915 -37.93 11.93 14.35
CA LEU A 915 -38.64 11.29 15.46
C LEU A 915 -38.38 9.78 15.61
N ALA A 916 -37.79 9.14 14.59
CA ALA A 916 -37.59 7.69 14.52
C ALA A 916 -38.88 6.87 14.72
N ASP A 917 -40.03 7.41 14.29
CA ASP A 917 -41.33 6.74 14.29
C ASP A 917 -41.56 6.06 12.93
N SER A 918 -41.23 4.78 12.87
CA SER A 918 -41.38 3.99 11.64
C SER A 918 -42.84 3.79 11.24
N VAL A 919 -43.80 3.82 12.19
CA VAL A 919 -45.21 3.57 11.89
C VAL A 919 -45.82 4.74 11.15
N GLN A 920 -45.58 5.97 11.64
CA GLN A 920 -46.02 7.18 10.94
C GLN A 920 -45.27 7.38 9.63
N ALA A 921 -43.95 7.10 9.58
CA ALA A 921 -43.20 7.16 8.34
C ALA A 921 -43.77 6.21 7.28
N GLU A 922 -44.08 4.95 7.63
CA GLU A 922 -44.67 3.98 6.71
C GLU A 922 -46.06 4.42 6.21
N TYR A 923 -46.87 5.03 7.08
CA TYR A 923 -48.15 5.62 6.68
C TYR A 923 -47.97 6.67 5.57
N TYR A 924 -47.09 7.65 5.77
CA TYR A 924 -46.87 8.70 4.77
C TYR A 924 -46.19 8.19 3.50
N LEU A 925 -45.32 7.18 3.60
CA LEU A 925 -44.77 6.49 2.43
C LEU A 925 -45.87 5.78 1.63
N THR A 926 -46.85 5.17 2.29
CA THR A 926 -47.99 4.51 1.65
C THR A 926 -48.87 5.53 0.93
N GLU A 927 -49.12 6.69 1.54
CA GLU A 927 -49.83 7.80 0.90
C GLU A 927 -49.09 8.29 -0.35
N LEU A 928 -47.77 8.50 -0.28
CA LEU A 928 -46.93 8.85 -1.43
C LEU A 928 -47.06 7.84 -2.57
N LYS A 929 -46.93 6.54 -2.26
CA LYS A 929 -47.06 5.47 -3.26
C LYS A 929 -48.44 5.38 -3.89
N THR A 930 -49.48 5.62 -3.11
CA THR A 930 -50.87 5.48 -3.57
C THR A 930 -51.27 6.62 -4.48
N ARG A 931 -50.82 7.83 -4.16
CA ARG A 931 -51.29 9.07 -4.80
C ARG A 931 -50.32 9.59 -5.86
N TYR A 932 -49.02 9.35 -5.66
CA TYR A 932 -47.94 9.85 -6.49
C TYR A 932 -46.87 8.77 -6.75
N PRO A 933 -47.25 7.58 -7.28
CA PRO A 933 -46.35 6.42 -7.39
C PRO A 933 -45.08 6.67 -8.21
N GLU A 934 -45.18 7.55 -9.22
CA GLU A 934 -44.10 7.88 -10.16
C GLU A 934 -43.44 9.23 -9.84
N ASP A 935 -43.84 9.89 -8.74
CA ASP A 935 -43.19 11.15 -8.35
C ASP A 935 -41.80 10.89 -7.77
N GLU A 936 -40.90 11.82 -8.03
CA GLU A 936 -39.52 11.77 -7.59
C GLU A 936 -39.35 11.74 -6.07
N LEU A 937 -40.14 12.51 -5.33
CA LEU A 937 -40.10 12.49 -3.86
C LEU A 937 -40.58 11.15 -3.32
N THR A 938 -41.55 10.52 -3.98
CA THR A 938 -41.95 9.13 -3.70
C THR A 938 -40.79 8.18 -3.96
N GLY A 939 -40.07 8.35 -5.07
CA GLY A 939 -38.90 7.54 -5.39
C GLY A 939 -37.80 7.65 -4.33
N ILE A 940 -37.47 8.86 -3.90
CA ILE A 940 -36.49 9.13 -2.84
C ILE A 940 -36.94 8.48 -1.53
N ALA A 941 -38.21 8.65 -1.14
CA ALA A 941 -38.76 8.05 0.08
C ALA A 941 -38.71 6.51 0.05
N ARG A 942 -38.97 5.90 -1.11
CA ARG A 942 -38.86 4.44 -1.32
C ARG A 942 -37.42 3.94 -1.14
N ILE A 943 -36.45 4.63 -1.75
CA ILE A 943 -35.02 4.29 -1.62
C ILE A 943 -34.57 4.44 -0.17
N ASP A 944 -34.95 5.53 0.50
CA ASP A 944 -34.64 5.77 1.92
C ASP A 944 -35.34 4.78 2.86
N TRP A 945 -36.43 4.16 2.42
CA TRP A 945 -37.08 3.04 3.12
C TRP A 945 -36.37 1.69 2.88
N GLY A 946 -35.41 1.64 1.96
CA GLY A 946 -34.61 0.46 1.63
C GLY A 946 -35.09 -0.31 0.41
N GLU A 947 -35.96 0.27 -0.43
CA GLU A 947 -36.26 -0.32 -1.73
C GLU A 947 -35.07 -0.22 -2.69
N ASP A 948 -34.98 -1.20 -3.58
CA ASP A 948 -33.94 -1.30 -4.59
C ASP A 948 -34.05 -0.14 -5.61
N PRO A 949 -33.05 0.77 -5.70
CA PRO A 949 -33.09 1.91 -6.60
C PRO A 949 -33.37 1.54 -8.06
N GLU A 950 -32.91 0.37 -8.53
CA GLU A 950 -33.14 -0.08 -9.91
C GLU A 950 -34.61 -0.48 -10.18
N LYS A 951 -35.39 -0.75 -9.13
CA LYS A 951 -36.81 -1.14 -9.22
C LYS A 951 -37.77 0.01 -8.96
N VAL A 952 -37.25 1.18 -8.58
CA VAL A 952 -38.05 2.38 -8.33
C VAL A 952 -38.21 3.13 -9.65
N VAL A 953 -39.36 2.96 -10.28
CA VAL A 953 -39.74 3.73 -11.48
C VAL A 953 -40.12 5.13 -11.06
N ILE A 954 -39.43 6.13 -11.60
CA ILE A 954 -39.78 7.54 -11.48
C ILE A 954 -40.17 8.04 -12.87
N GLY A 955 -41.31 8.72 -12.96
CA GLY A 955 -41.83 9.28 -14.19
C GLY A 955 -40.92 10.40 -14.70
N LYS A 956 -40.61 10.37 -15.99
CA LYS A 956 -39.91 11.47 -16.65
C LYS A 956 -40.81 12.72 -16.62
N ARG A 957 -40.28 13.88 -16.21
CA ARG A 957 -41.03 15.13 -16.29
C ARG A 957 -41.10 15.58 -17.76
N THR A 958 -42.30 15.57 -18.33
CA THR A 958 -42.51 16.06 -19.69
C THR A 958 -42.48 17.59 -19.71
N LEU A 959 -41.54 18.17 -20.44
CA LEU A 959 -41.55 19.60 -20.75
C LEU A 959 -42.73 19.88 -21.70
N PRO A 960 -43.54 20.93 -21.49
CA PRO A 960 -44.63 21.24 -22.41
C PRO A 960 -44.07 21.56 -23.81
N GLY A 961 -44.63 20.89 -24.81
CA GLY A 961 -44.06 20.80 -26.18
C GLY A 961 -43.49 19.41 -26.52
N GLN A 962 -43.30 18.53 -25.53
CA GLN A 962 -43.03 17.10 -25.70
C GLN A 962 -44.25 16.22 -25.38
N GLU A 963 -45.47 16.66 -25.72
CA GLU A 963 -46.54 15.67 -25.88
C GLU A 963 -46.09 14.77 -27.03
N GLU A 964 -45.77 13.49 -26.75
CA GLU A 964 -45.77 12.50 -27.81
C GLU A 964 -47.15 12.60 -28.45
N GLU A 965 -47.18 13.04 -29.70
CA GLU A 965 -48.38 12.96 -30.52
C GLU A 965 -48.68 11.47 -30.64
N LEU A 966 -49.48 10.94 -29.71
CA LEU A 966 -49.88 9.54 -29.68
C LEU A 966 -50.58 9.28 -31.02
N LEU A 967 -49.89 8.58 -31.92
CA LEU A 967 -50.48 8.12 -33.15
C LEU A 967 -51.69 7.24 -32.76
N PRO A 968 -52.89 7.51 -33.28
CA PRO A 968 -54.09 6.80 -32.87
C PRO A 968 -53.93 5.29 -33.10
N GLU A 969 -54.08 4.42 -32.10
CA GLU A 969 -53.88 2.97 -32.34
C GLU A 969 -54.99 2.31 -33.18
N VAL A 970 -56.14 3.01 -33.34
CA VAL A 970 -57.31 2.49 -34.06
C VAL A 970 -57.98 3.60 -34.88
N PHE A 971 -58.72 3.20 -35.91
CA PHE A 971 -59.58 4.11 -36.67
C PHE A 971 -60.71 4.61 -35.77
N ILE A 972 -60.84 5.92 -35.60
CA ILE A 972 -61.93 6.56 -34.85
C ILE A 972 -62.62 7.58 -35.73
N LEU A 973 -63.95 7.54 -35.78
CA LEU A 973 -64.78 8.63 -36.30
C LEU A 973 -65.50 9.29 -35.13
N GLY A 974 -65.16 10.56 -34.87
CA GLY A 974 -65.75 11.38 -33.83
C GLY A 974 -67.21 11.73 -34.11
N SER A 975 -67.93 12.10 -33.05
CA SER A 975 -69.32 12.53 -33.17
C SER A 975 -69.44 13.82 -33.97
N ALA A 976 -70.48 13.93 -34.79
CA ALA A 976 -70.80 15.16 -35.53
C ALA A 976 -71.13 16.29 -34.55
N TYR A 977 -70.32 17.35 -34.54
CA TYR A 977 -70.55 18.52 -33.71
C TYR A 977 -70.36 19.81 -34.52
N PRO A 978 -71.30 20.77 -34.46
CA PRO A 978 -72.55 20.75 -33.68
C PRO A 978 -73.66 19.83 -34.23
N ASN A 979 -74.47 19.27 -33.32
CA ASN A 979 -75.58 18.34 -33.59
C ASN A 979 -76.85 19.04 -34.16
N PRO A 980 -77.88 18.29 -34.61
CA PRO A 980 -78.32 18.15 -35.99
C PRO A 980 -79.39 19.20 -36.35
N PHE A 981 -79.08 20.49 -36.21
CA PHE A 981 -79.88 21.59 -36.78
C PHE A 981 -79.01 22.73 -37.32
N ASN A 982 -77.69 22.52 -37.38
CA ASN A 982 -76.75 23.44 -37.98
C ASN A 982 -76.50 23.02 -39.44
N PRO A 983 -76.61 23.93 -40.43
CA PRO A 983 -76.28 23.62 -41.83
C PRO A 983 -74.80 23.21 -42.04
N VAL A 984 -73.94 23.41 -41.03
CA VAL A 984 -72.54 22.98 -41.03
C VAL A 984 -72.25 22.19 -39.75
N THR A 985 -71.66 21.00 -39.91
CA THR A 985 -71.12 20.19 -38.81
C THR A 985 -69.64 19.90 -39.04
N ARG A 986 -68.88 19.69 -37.97
CA ARG A 986 -67.50 19.19 -38.03
C ARG A 986 -67.48 17.72 -37.63
N LEU A 987 -66.77 16.92 -38.43
CA LEU A 987 -66.44 15.53 -38.14
C LEU A 987 -64.94 15.45 -37.87
N THR A 988 -64.56 14.89 -36.72
CA THR A 988 -63.17 14.57 -36.42
C THR A 988 -62.92 13.10 -36.72
N TYR A 989 -61.74 12.76 -37.22
CA TYR A 989 -61.36 11.36 -37.45
C TYR A 989 -59.89 11.15 -37.07
N SER A 990 -59.54 9.91 -36.80
CA SER A 990 -58.20 9.46 -36.42
C SER A 990 -57.86 8.18 -37.17
N LEU A 991 -56.64 8.09 -37.71
CA LEU A 991 -56.14 6.94 -38.48
C LEU A 991 -54.90 6.36 -37.78
N PRO A 992 -54.76 5.02 -37.69
CA PRO A 992 -53.55 4.40 -37.16
C PRO A 992 -52.36 4.42 -38.11
N ASP A 993 -52.63 4.37 -39.41
CA ASP A 993 -51.62 4.46 -40.45
C ASP A 993 -52.07 5.45 -41.53
N ALA A 994 -51.09 6.08 -42.18
CA ALA A 994 -51.28 6.90 -43.37
C ALA A 994 -52.03 6.11 -44.46
N GLY A 995 -53.18 6.61 -44.93
CA GLY A 995 -53.96 5.93 -45.96
C GLY A 995 -55.04 6.81 -46.58
N ASP A 996 -55.54 6.38 -47.75
CA ASP A 996 -56.64 7.06 -48.44
C ASP A 996 -57.93 6.92 -47.63
N LEU A 997 -58.66 8.02 -47.47
CA LEU A 997 -59.89 8.08 -46.70
C LEU A 997 -61.06 8.59 -47.54
N VAL A 998 -62.20 7.90 -47.43
CA VAL A 998 -63.44 8.26 -48.13
C VAL A 998 -64.55 8.49 -47.11
N PHE A 999 -65.10 9.70 -47.10
CA PHE A 999 -66.33 10.04 -46.40
C PHE A 999 -67.51 9.98 -47.36
N GLU A 1000 -68.54 9.21 -47.02
CA GLU A 1000 -69.80 9.17 -47.75
C GLU A 1000 -70.92 9.67 -46.85
N VAL A 1001 -71.58 10.74 -47.27
CA VAL A 1001 -72.78 11.24 -46.60
C VAL A 1001 -73.97 10.54 -47.24
N VAL A 1002 -74.69 9.74 -46.46
CA VAL A 1002 -75.91 9.05 -46.90
C VAL A 1002 -77.14 9.71 -46.31
N ASP A 1003 -78.21 9.83 -47.09
CA ASP A 1003 -79.51 10.23 -46.57
C ASP A 1003 -80.20 9.06 -45.84
N ILE A 1004 -81.34 9.35 -45.20
CA ILE A 1004 -82.11 8.36 -44.42
C ILE A 1004 -82.66 7.20 -45.28
N THR A 1005 -82.62 7.31 -46.61
CA THR A 1005 -83.02 6.25 -47.55
C THR A 1005 -81.84 5.37 -47.97
N GLY A 1006 -80.62 5.68 -47.50
CA GLY A 1006 -79.39 4.97 -47.84
C GLY A 1006 -78.75 5.42 -49.15
N ARG A 1007 -79.20 6.54 -49.73
CA ARG A 1007 -78.58 7.11 -50.94
C ARG A 1007 -77.40 7.99 -50.54
N ILE A 1008 -76.25 7.78 -51.17
CA ILE A 1008 -75.10 8.69 -51.06
C ILE A 1008 -75.48 10.04 -51.69
N VAL A 1009 -75.52 11.08 -50.87
CA VAL A 1009 -75.81 12.47 -51.28
C VAL A 1009 -74.54 13.30 -51.43
N ASP A 1010 -73.44 12.90 -50.82
CA ASP A 1010 -72.13 13.51 -51.01
C ASP A 1010 -70.99 12.52 -50.75
N ARG A 1011 -69.84 12.71 -51.39
CA ARG A 1011 -68.63 11.91 -51.19
C ARG A 1011 -67.40 12.81 -51.20
N ILE A 1012 -66.58 12.70 -50.15
CA ILE A 1012 -65.32 13.41 -50.01
C ILE A 1012 -64.20 12.39 -49.92
N THR A 1013 -63.19 12.53 -50.77
CA THR A 1013 -62.00 11.67 -50.80
C THR A 1013 -60.78 12.46 -50.40
N PHE A 1014 -60.03 11.92 -49.44
CA PHE A 1014 -58.74 12.42 -48.99
C PHE A 1014 -57.70 11.38 -49.42
N SER A 1015 -56.88 11.73 -50.41
CA SER A 1015 -55.76 10.91 -50.84
C SER A 1015 -54.49 11.38 -50.16
N ASN A 1016 -53.68 10.46 -49.67
CA ASN A 1016 -52.41 10.78 -49.01
C ASN A 1016 -51.27 10.91 -50.02
#